data_AF-A0A3M7HR67-F1
#
_entry.id   AF-A0A3M7HR67-F1
#
_cell.length_a   1.000
_cell.length_b   1.000
_cell.length_c   1.000
_cell.angle_alpha   90.00
_cell.angle_beta   90.00
_cell.angle_gamma   90.00
#
_symmetry.space_group_name_H-M   'P 1'
#
loop_
_entity.id
_entity.type
_entity.pdbx_description
1 polymer ?
#
loop_
_entity_poly.entity_id
_entity_poly.type
_entity_poly.pdbx_seq_one_letter_code
_entity_poly.pdbx_strand_id
1 'polypeptide(L)'
;MANDEPKAQDKGKGKAEEKQVNGASKDGQKDGKKKEGELEINPEEELSEEDQKLKEELDMLVERLTENDKSLYKPALEAIKTNIKTSTSSMTAVPKPLKFLRPHYEKLCETYEKWPDSEEKRSLADTLSVLGMTYSDDEERRDTLKYRLLAPSEGIGSWGHEYMRHLALEIGSEYQHRLDEEQDTEDLAQLTRTLVPFYLAHNAEADAVDILSELEMIDEIKEYLDENTYSRVCLYMVSMVPLLTYPDNDRFVRTAHDIYVHYKQLTQAMSLAIKLNDMDLIKADFAATKDKALKRQLAFILGRQRICLDLEGEDAEDPELQDCINNTKLPEHFKSLAKELNILDPKVPEDIYKSHLESSRTAGMTNTDSARHNLASAFVNAFVNAGFGEDKLMLVEGGVKQSWIWKVKEDGMISTAASAGMLMLWDVEMGLDKMDAYTYVPEDQIKAGAALGMGVMNSGVRLDSDPTMALLGDLEGKSVAHKMASIMGLGLAYAGSQKEDLLELLLPYVSDTSVDMQLSAMAALSLGLIFVGSAQSDVSEAIIQTFLDEDRTNQLKDKWTRFMTLGLALLFFGQQEEVDVVLETLKAIDHPMSKPASVLAEICAWTGTGAVLKLQQLLHICNEHIEEKEEKEDDDKKDEGEEKRDLSGDMLVQAYAVIGLSLVAMGEEVGQDMVLRQFGHLMHYGEANIRKAVPLAMGLISPSNPQMKVYDTLSRYSHDNDIDVAVNAIFAMGILGAGTNNARLAQLLRQLASYYHRDANALFMVRIAQGLLHMGKGTMSINPFHTDRSVMSRVGAAGLLTVAVSLIDNPKAFILGDHHYLLYFLVTAMHPRFLITLDEDLKPVQVNVRVGQAVDVVGQAGRPKTITGWQTQSTPVLLGYGERAELEDEEWICMANVMEGICILRKRNMASTSSAVAPQPAPWKYTFLEHLRKMDSPEFVFSSLHAAPKDSPSDYLPRARYCIFRGFWAELPENRHNDAPRNERNYESEMPTFTTDVRMNKPIEIFSSSSGHAKDESQAKGSGGGGPCEAVWWIKGDTMVQWRMKGEAFIVGEDIEGEGEQSKESSGVRTAKSEIGSRMRVVKEEGRDQWSWKRELVGHFGNMSPGMRGSFKNPPPGQPVDQPYDTNLKTGEKVTTLDDPVSRSNFRVVVIKPEKVESTDLSDPVKARRQRYTYDKSTGKWSHVETWP
;
A
#
# COMPACT_ATOMS: atom_id res chain seq x y z
N MET A 1 18.24 59.21 53.63
CA MET A 1 17.10 59.21 52.69
C MET A 1 17.18 57.86 52.00
N ALA A 2 16.48 56.86 52.50
CA ALA A 2 15.03 56.64 52.34
C ALA A 2 14.72 56.32 50.86
N ASN A 3 14.72 55.05 50.45
CA ASN A 3 13.73 53.97 50.65
C ASN A 3 12.56 53.98 49.65
N ASP A 4 12.20 52.76 49.24
CA ASP A 4 10.96 52.30 48.64
C ASP A 4 10.78 52.43 47.10
N GLU A 5 11.09 51.34 46.40
CA GLU A 5 10.29 50.87 45.25
C GLU A 5 9.78 49.43 45.52
N PRO A 6 8.47 49.13 45.33
CA PRO A 6 7.89 47.84 45.68
C PRO A 6 7.59 46.90 44.50
N LYS A 7 7.45 45.61 44.85
CA LYS A 7 6.47 44.57 44.38
C LYS A 7 5.52 44.91 43.20
N ALA A 8 5.07 43.96 42.37
CA ALA A 8 5.38 42.53 42.12
C ALA A 8 4.41 42.02 41.00
N GLN A 9 4.38 40.71 40.73
CA GLN A 9 3.25 39.94 40.15
C GLN A 9 2.88 40.17 38.66
N ASP A 10 2.30 39.22 37.92
CA ASP A 10 2.18 37.76 38.10
C ASP A 10 1.99 37.06 36.73
N LYS A 11 2.48 35.82 36.54
CA LYS A 11 2.08 34.87 35.47
C LYS A 11 2.54 33.44 35.80
N GLY A 12 1.68 32.67 36.47
CA GLY A 12 1.92 31.26 36.76
C GLY A 12 1.71 30.30 35.58
N LYS A 13 2.44 29.18 35.57
CA LYS A 13 2.17 27.93 34.83
C LYS A 13 2.04 26.77 35.83
N GLY A 14 1.19 25.77 35.56
CA GLY A 14 1.40 24.38 36.01
C GLY A 14 2.31 23.65 35.00
N LYS A 15 3.29 22.82 35.39
CA LYS A 15 3.23 21.51 36.10
C LYS A 15 2.61 20.39 35.24
N ALA A 16 3.11 19.15 35.25
CA ALA A 16 4.20 18.50 36.02
C ALA A 16 5.43 18.19 35.11
N GLU A 17 6.70 17.99 35.52
CA GLU A 17 7.40 17.52 36.74
C GLU A 17 7.87 16.04 36.66
N GLU A 18 9.06 15.84 36.10
CA GLU A 18 9.93 14.65 36.28
C GLU A 18 11.10 14.96 37.23
N LYS A 19 11.86 13.94 37.68
CA LYS A 19 12.99 14.10 38.62
C LYS A 19 14.31 13.47 38.15
N GLN A 20 15.39 14.14 38.52
CA GLN A 20 16.78 13.88 38.12
C GLN A 20 17.49 12.81 38.96
N VAL A 21 18.61 12.30 38.42
CA VAL A 21 19.79 11.86 39.20
C VAL A 21 21.05 12.50 38.57
N ASN A 22 22.00 12.94 39.40
CA ASN A 22 23.31 13.53 39.01
C ASN A 22 24.44 12.50 39.28
N GLY A 23 25.71 12.61 38.85
CA GLY A 23 26.50 13.74 38.34
C GLY A 23 27.37 14.38 39.46
N ALA A 24 28.70 14.48 39.42
CA ALA A 24 29.70 14.12 38.38
C ALA A 24 30.91 13.35 39.03
N SER A 25 32.23 13.47 38.73
CA SER A 25 33.07 14.49 38.05
C SER A 25 34.28 13.87 37.30
N LYS A 26 35.42 14.58 37.20
CA LYS A 26 36.69 14.22 36.52
C LYS A 26 37.87 14.26 37.53
N ASP A 27 39.15 13.93 37.26
CA ASP A 27 40.07 14.27 36.15
C ASP A 27 41.24 13.28 35.95
N GLY A 28 41.88 13.32 34.76
CA GLY A 28 43.24 12.80 34.51
C GLY A 28 43.41 11.95 33.24
N GLN A 29 44.29 12.34 32.30
CA GLN A 29 44.55 11.61 31.05
C GLN A 29 46.02 11.76 30.59
N LYS A 30 46.73 10.63 30.36
CA LYS A 30 47.78 10.48 29.30
C LYS A 30 48.36 9.06 29.16
N ASP A 31 48.34 8.57 27.91
CA ASP A 31 49.17 7.58 27.19
C ASP A 31 50.12 6.61 27.92
N GLY A 32 50.04 5.30 27.61
CA GLY A 32 51.09 4.33 28.00
C GLY A 32 50.87 2.82 27.75
N LYS A 33 50.84 2.36 26.48
CA LYS A 33 50.99 0.96 25.96
C LYS A 33 50.88 -0.27 26.91
N LYS A 34 49.98 -1.20 26.53
CA LYS A 34 50.01 -2.68 26.66
C LYS A 34 50.59 -3.34 27.93
N LYS A 35 49.75 -4.13 28.60
CA LYS A 35 50.06 -5.52 28.98
C LYS A 35 48.79 -6.33 29.26
N GLU A 36 48.85 -7.65 29.11
CA GLU A 36 47.82 -8.56 29.60
C GLU A 36 47.72 -8.52 31.13
N GLY A 37 46.53 -8.80 31.66
CA GLY A 37 46.25 -9.02 33.07
C GLY A 37 44.94 -9.79 33.19
N GLU A 38 44.96 -10.92 33.89
CA GLU A 38 43.82 -11.81 34.05
C GLU A 38 42.70 -11.11 34.83
N LEU A 39 41.46 -11.18 34.33
CA LEU A 39 40.28 -10.81 35.12
C LEU A 39 39.91 -12.01 36.01
N GLU A 40 40.31 -11.94 37.28
CA GLU A 40 39.93 -12.92 38.29
C GLU A 40 38.41 -13.05 38.39
N ILE A 41 37.90 -14.27 38.26
CA ILE A 41 36.49 -14.58 38.46
C ILE A 41 36.19 -14.47 39.97
N ASN A 42 35.50 -13.40 40.37
CA ASN A 42 34.97 -13.29 41.72
C ASN A 42 33.73 -14.19 41.87
N PRO A 43 33.57 -14.93 42.98
CA PRO A 43 32.64 -16.05 43.02
C PRO A 43 31.19 -15.66 43.36
N GLU A 44 30.27 -16.49 42.87
CA GLU A 44 28.95 -16.79 43.44
C GLU A 44 28.10 -15.59 43.91
N GLU A 45 27.32 -15.03 42.97
CA GLU A 45 25.97 -14.59 43.36
C GLU A 45 25.22 -15.80 43.94
N GLU A 46 24.61 -15.65 45.11
CA GLU A 46 23.86 -16.74 45.77
C GLU A 46 22.68 -17.18 44.90
N LEU A 47 22.86 -18.31 44.20
CA LEU A 47 21.82 -18.99 43.44
C LEU A 47 20.65 -19.35 44.37
N SER A 48 19.41 -19.20 43.88
CA SER A 48 18.24 -19.71 44.60
C SER A 48 18.41 -21.20 44.87
N GLU A 49 17.91 -21.70 46.01
CA GLU A 49 17.90 -23.15 46.29
C GLU A 49 17.24 -23.97 45.17
N GLU A 50 16.36 -23.38 44.37
CA GLU A 50 15.73 -24.01 43.21
C GLU A 50 16.66 -24.01 41.98
N ASP A 51 17.41 -22.92 41.75
CA ASP A 51 18.41 -22.83 40.68
C ASP A 51 19.60 -23.76 40.94
N GLN A 52 20.02 -23.89 42.21
CA GLN A 52 21.12 -24.76 42.59
C GLN A 52 20.76 -26.24 42.43
N LYS A 53 19.53 -26.64 42.80
CA LYS A 53 19.00 -27.99 42.53
C LYS A 53 18.87 -28.25 41.02
N LEU A 54 18.44 -27.27 40.24
CA LEU A 54 18.37 -27.36 38.77
C LEU A 54 19.76 -27.55 38.15
N LYS A 55 20.79 -26.86 38.66
CA LYS A 55 22.18 -27.07 38.26
C LYS A 55 22.67 -28.47 38.60
N GLU A 56 22.48 -28.93 39.85
CA GLU A 56 22.84 -30.28 40.29
C GLU A 56 22.14 -31.38 39.47
N GLU A 57 20.88 -31.18 39.09
CA GLU A 57 20.14 -32.10 38.21
C GLU A 57 20.70 -32.12 36.79
N LEU A 58 21.05 -30.97 36.22
CA LEU A 58 21.66 -30.88 34.89
C LEU A 58 23.08 -31.47 34.86
N ASP A 59 23.91 -31.21 35.87
CA ASP A 59 25.24 -31.80 36.03
C ASP A 59 25.13 -33.34 36.09
N MET A 60 24.22 -33.88 36.91
CA MET A 60 23.91 -35.32 37.01
C MET A 60 23.37 -35.93 35.72
N LEU A 61 22.66 -35.16 34.88
CA LEU A 61 22.17 -35.62 33.58
C LEU A 61 23.29 -35.65 32.53
N VAL A 62 24.24 -34.71 32.59
CA VAL A 62 25.42 -34.71 31.72
C VAL A 62 26.39 -35.83 32.07
N GLU A 63 26.65 -36.11 33.35
CA GLU A 63 27.53 -37.23 33.73
C GLU A 63 27.02 -38.57 33.18
N ARG A 64 25.70 -38.82 33.27
CA ARG A 64 25.02 -40.00 32.69
C ARG A 64 25.12 -40.12 31.17
N LEU A 65 25.42 -39.03 30.44
CA LEU A 65 25.69 -39.07 29.00
C LEU A 65 27.16 -39.42 28.68
N THR A 66 28.05 -39.29 29.66
CA THR A 66 29.47 -39.70 29.56
C THR A 66 29.75 -41.11 30.11
N GLU A 67 28.83 -41.68 30.90
CA GLU A 67 28.86 -43.09 31.30
C GLU A 67 28.58 -44.03 30.10
N ASN A 68 29.10 -45.26 30.13
CA ASN A 68 29.03 -46.16 28.96
C ASN A 68 27.65 -46.87 28.75
N ASP A 69 26.62 -46.57 29.55
CA ASP A 69 25.35 -47.30 29.52
C ASP A 69 24.32 -46.67 28.56
N LYS A 70 24.22 -47.28 27.37
CA LYS A 70 23.30 -46.86 26.30
C LYS A 70 21.82 -46.84 26.71
N SER A 71 21.43 -47.51 27.78
CA SER A 71 20.03 -47.47 28.26
C SER A 71 19.65 -46.15 28.92
N LEU A 72 20.64 -45.38 29.43
CA LEU A 72 20.43 -44.14 30.17
C LEU A 72 20.43 -42.89 29.27
N TYR A 73 21.07 -42.96 28.09
CA TYR A 73 21.19 -41.83 27.17
C TYR A 73 19.85 -41.24 26.73
N LYS A 74 18.90 -42.08 26.27
CA LYS A 74 17.62 -41.61 25.73
C LYS A 74 16.75 -40.93 26.81
N PRO A 75 16.59 -41.47 28.04
CA PRO A 75 15.97 -40.76 29.15
C PRO A 75 16.70 -39.47 29.56
N ALA A 76 18.04 -39.47 29.59
CA ALA A 76 18.81 -38.29 29.99
C ALA A 76 18.69 -37.14 28.98
N LEU A 77 18.76 -37.44 27.68
CA LEU A 77 18.50 -36.46 26.62
C LEU A 77 17.09 -35.88 26.73
N GLU A 78 16.04 -36.72 26.78
CA GLU A 78 14.66 -36.22 26.88
C GLU A 78 14.42 -35.38 28.15
N ALA A 79 15.07 -35.69 29.27
CA ALA A 79 15.02 -34.86 30.47
C ALA A 79 15.66 -33.47 30.24
N ILE A 80 16.84 -33.41 29.61
CA ILE A 80 17.49 -32.15 29.22
C ILE A 80 16.59 -31.35 28.24
N LYS A 81 16.06 -32.00 27.19
CA LYS A 81 15.12 -31.35 26.24
C LYS A 81 13.89 -30.80 26.96
N THR A 82 13.31 -31.55 27.90
CA THR A 82 12.15 -31.13 28.69
C THR A 82 12.47 -29.93 29.58
N ASN A 83 13.62 -29.94 30.28
CA ASN A 83 14.01 -28.87 31.18
C ASN A 83 14.34 -27.56 30.43
N ILE A 84 14.97 -27.65 29.25
CA ILE A 84 15.18 -26.50 28.36
C ILE A 84 13.82 -25.95 27.89
N LYS A 85 12.95 -26.79 27.29
CA LYS A 85 11.65 -26.37 26.71
C LYS A 85 10.66 -25.82 27.75
N THR A 86 10.75 -26.27 29.00
CA THR A 86 9.91 -25.77 30.11
C THR A 86 10.43 -24.43 30.65
N SER A 87 11.74 -24.17 30.54
CA SER A 87 12.39 -22.93 31.01
C SER A 87 12.39 -21.80 29.97
N THR A 88 12.17 -22.09 28.69
CA THR A 88 12.14 -21.11 27.57
C THR A 88 10.86 -20.27 27.47
N SER A 89 9.94 -20.35 28.44
CA SER A 89 8.66 -19.61 28.39
C SER A 89 8.75 -18.11 28.70
N SER A 90 9.94 -17.59 29.08
CA SER A 90 10.19 -16.17 29.34
C SER A 90 10.99 -15.51 28.21
N MET A 91 10.29 -14.77 27.35
CA MET A 91 10.72 -14.20 26.06
C MET A 91 11.76 -13.05 26.12
N THR A 92 12.61 -12.98 27.15
CA THR A 92 13.47 -11.80 27.39
C THR A 92 14.84 -12.09 28.03
N ALA A 93 15.25 -13.34 28.22
CA ALA A 93 16.52 -13.66 28.88
C ALA A 93 17.00 -15.09 28.60
N VAL A 94 18.29 -15.23 28.23
CA VAL A 94 18.96 -16.52 28.02
C VAL A 94 18.65 -17.50 29.16
N PRO A 95 17.93 -18.60 28.89
CA PRO A 95 17.47 -19.54 29.92
C PRO A 95 18.59 -20.05 30.84
N LYS A 96 18.32 -20.07 32.16
CA LYS A 96 19.27 -20.56 33.18
C LYS A 96 19.84 -21.96 32.87
N PRO A 97 19.05 -22.95 32.36
CA PRO A 97 19.62 -24.24 31.95
C PRO A 97 20.76 -24.15 30.95
N LEU A 98 20.68 -23.25 29.96
CA LEU A 98 21.75 -23.11 28.96
C LEU A 98 23.02 -22.52 29.59
N LYS A 99 22.87 -21.54 30.49
CA LYS A 99 23.99 -20.99 31.28
C LYS A 99 24.68 -22.04 32.15
N PHE A 100 23.91 -23.00 32.71
CA PHE A 100 24.46 -24.09 33.51
C PHE A 100 25.06 -25.23 32.66
N LEU A 101 24.60 -25.43 31.43
CA LEU A 101 25.14 -26.43 30.50
C LEU A 101 26.36 -25.93 29.70
N ARG A 102 26.55 -24.60 29.53
CA ARG A 102 27.71 -23.99 28.82
C ARG A 102 29.08 -24.57 29.24
N PRO A 103 29.40 -24.81 30.53
CA PRO A 103 30.69 -25.40 30.96
C PRO A 103 30.90 -26.86 30.56
N HIS A 104 29.88 -27.55 30.05
CA HIS A 104 29.96 -28.94 29.60
C HIS A 104 29.95 -29.09 28.07
N TYR A 105 29.85 -27.99 27.32
CA TYR A 105 29.69 -28.02 25.86
C TYR A 105 30.79 -28.84 25.17
N GLU A 106 32.06 -28.56 25.47
CA GLU A 106 33.21 -29.28 24.89
C GLU A 106 33.18 -30.79 25.20
N LYS A 107 32.76 -31.19 26.41
CA LYS A 107 32.61 -32.60 26.81
C LYS A 107 31.52 -33.30 25.99
N LEU A 108 30.43 -32.60 25.68
CA LEU A 108 29.33 -33.12 24.89
C LEU A 108 29.72 -33.24 23.41
N CYS A 109 30.48 -32.29 22.86
CA CYS A 109 31.10 -32.38 21.53
C CYS A 109 32.08 -33.57 21.44
N GLU A 110 33.00 -33.70 22.40
CA GLU A 110 33.89 -34.87 22.52
C GLU A 110 33.12 -36.20 22.61
N THR A 111 31.95 -36.21 23.25
CA THR A 111 31.10 -37.40 23.39
C THR A 111 30.38 -37.73 22.09
N TYR A 112 29.92 -36.71 21.35
CA TYR A 112 29.30 -36.85 20.04
C TYR A 112 30.25 -37.47 18.99
N GLU A 113 31.51 -37.05 18.96
CA GLU A 113 32.53 -37.66 18.07
C GLU A 113 32.81 -39.13 18.40
N LYS A 114 32.73 -39.50 19.68
CA LYS A 114 32.96 -40.89 20.15
C LYS A 114 31.77 -41.81 19.92
N TRP A 115 30.59 -41.28 19.58
CA TRP A 115 29.38 -42.08 19.36
C TRP A 115 29.25 -42.56 17.90
N PRO A 116 28.88 -43.85 17.68
CA PRO A 116 28.54 -44.35 16.35
C PRO A 116 27.19 -43.78 15.88
N ASP A 117 26.92 -43.83 14.57
CA ASP A 117 25.72 -43.24 14.02
C ASP A 117 24.45 -43.99 14.45
N SER A 118 23.62 -43.31 15.24
CA SER A 118 22.42 -43.84 15.86
C SER A 118 21.34 -42.76 16.08
N GLU A 119 20.15 -43.15 16.52
CA GLU A 119 19.12 -42.21 16.97
C GLU A 119 19.59 -41.33 18.12
N GLU A 120 20.35 -41.89 19.08
CA GLU A 120 20.86 -41.12 20.22
C GLU A 120 21.84 -40.03 19.76
N LYS A 121 22.71 -40.33 18.79
CA LYS A 121 23.65 -39.35 18.21
C LYS A 121 22.91 -38.20 17.52
N ARG A 122 21.87 -38.49 16.72
CA ARG A 122 21.01 -37.44 16.10
C ARG A 122 20.26 -36.61 17.14
N SER A 123 19.77 -37.25 18.21
CA SER A 123 19.08 -36.55 19.30
C SER A 123 20.05 -35.67 20.11
N LEU A 124 21.31 -36.10 20.27
CA LEU A 124 22.39 -35.32 20.87
C LEU A 124 22.77 -34.11 20.01
N ALA A 125 22.86 -34.26 18.67
CA ALA A 125 23.10 -33.15 17.74
C ALA A 125 22.04 -32.04 17.84
N ASP A 126 20.75 -32.41 17.92
CA ASP A 126 19.64 -31.45 18.09
C ASP A 126 19.79 -30.63 19.40
N THR A 127 20.25 -31.24 20.50
CA THR A 127 20.64 -30.51 21.73
C THR A 127 21.95 -29.73 21.63
N LEU A 128 22.97 -30.22 20.93
CA LEU A 128 24.24 -29.52 20.73
C LEU A 128 24.08 -28.28 19.85
N SER A 129 23.14 -28.33 18.90
CA SER A 129 22.67 -27.17 18.14
C SER A 129 22.08 -26.13 19.10
N VAL A 130 21.07 -26.47 19.90
CA VAL A 130 20.45 -25.52 20.85
C VAL A 130 21.43 -25.00 21.90
N LEU A 131 22.44 -25.77 22.30
CA LEU A 131 23.49 -25.29 23.21
C LEU A 131 24.51 -24.36 22.55
N GLY A 132 24.71 -24.47 21.22
CA GLY A 132 25.63 -23.65 20.42
C GLY A 132 25.39 -22.15 20.59
N MET A 133 24.13 -21.72 20.68
CA MET A 133 23.70 -20.32 20.90
C MET A 133 24.25 -19.65 22.18
N THR A 134 24.93 -20.40 23.05
CA THR A 134 25.58 -19.88 24.26
C THR A 134 27.10 -20.05 24.28
N TYR A 135 27.67 -20.58 23.20
CA TYR A 135 29.12 -20.80 23.02
C TYR A 135 29.66 -20.08 21.77
N SER A 136 28.80 -19.69 20.83
CA SER A 136 29.06 -18.91 19.61
C SER A 136 29.45 -17.43 19.87
N ASP A 137 30.24 -17.16 20.91
CA ASP A 137 30.88 -15.85 21.14
C ASP A 137 32.15 -15.67 20.26
N ASP A 138 32.69 -16.76 19.70
CA ASP A 138 33.81 -16.76 18.73
C ASP A 138 33.25 -16.87 17.29
N GLU A 139 33.54 -15.87 16.43
CA GLU A 139 33.01 -15.73 15.07
C GLU A 139 33.32 -16.92 14.12
N GLU A 140 34.34 -17.72 14.44
CA GLU A 140 34.75 -18.92 13.67
C GLU A 140 33.94 -20.20 14.00
N ARG A 141 33.16 -20.24 15.10
CA ARG A 141 32.47 -21.47 15.57
C ARG A 141 30.95 -21.46 15.34
N ARG A 142 30.54 -21.67 14.08
CA ARG A 142 29.15 -21.91 13.64
C ARG A 142 28.61 -23.30 14.02
N ASP A 143 28.83 -23.72 15.27
CA ASP A 143 28.48 -25.06 15.74
C ASP A 143 26.95 -25.28 15.80
N THR A 144 26.14 -24.23 16.03
CA THR A 144 24.67 -24.29 16.08
C THR A 144 24.09 -24.81 14.76
N LEU A 145 24.49 -24.21 13.63
CA LEU A 145 24.09 -24.63 12.29
C LEU A 145 24.72 -25.98 11.87
N LYS A 146 26.01 -26.18 12.14
CA LYS A 146 26.74 -27.42 11.86
C LYS A 146 26.10 -28.66 12.51
N TYR A 147 25.70 -28.59 13.77
CA TYR A 147 24.97 -29.68 14.42
C TYR A 147 23.50 -29.78 13.97
N ARG A 148 22.90 -28.70 13.46
CA ARG A 148 21.54 -28.71 12.88
C ARG A 148 21.50 -29.50 11.56
N LEU A 149 22.44 -29.27 10.65
CA LEU A 149 22.52 -29.98 9.35
C LEU A 149 22.72 -31.50 9.51
N LEU A 150 23.30 -31.93 10.64
CA LEU A 150 23.49 -33.35 10.98
C LEU A 150 22.24 -34.02 11.62
N ALA A 151 21.13 -33.28 11.78
CA ALA A 151 19.90 -33.74 12.41
C ALA A 151 18.65 -33.55 11.50
N PRO A 152 17.71 -34.50 11.45
CA PRO A 152 16.54 -34.41 10.57
C PRO A 152 15.60 -33.25 10.96
N SER A 153 14.97 -32.62 9.97
CA SER A 153 14.25 -31.33 10.08
C SER A 153 12.91 -31.33 10.84
N GLU A 154 12.52 -32.44 11.47
CA GLU A 154 11.23 -32.52 12.18
C GLU A 154 11.25 -31.75 13.51
N GLY A 155 10.29 -30.83 13.70
CA GLY A 155 9.97 -30.27 15.02
C GLY A 155 10.74 -29.02 15.47
N ILE A 156 11.43 -28.30 14.56
CA ILE A 156 12.23 -27.08 14.85
C ILE A 156 11.48 -26.09 15.77
N GLY A 157 10.20 -25.81 15.46
CA GLY A 157 9.35 -24.89 16.22
C GLY A 157 9.17 -25.21 17.71
N SER A 158 9.50 -26.44 18.15
CA SER A 158 9.44 -26.84 19.56
C SER A 158 10.58 -26.32 20.42
N TRP A 159 11.55 -25.59 19.84
CA TRP A 159 12.68 -24.97 20.56
C TRP A 159 12.51 -23.46 20.83
N GLY A 160 11.49 -22.81 20.27
CA GLY A 160 11.14 -21.41 20.55
C GLY A 160 11.88 -20.37 19.69
N HIS A 161 11.35 -19.13 19.70
CA HIS A 161 11.71 -18.08 18.74
C HIS A 161 13.18 -17.63 18.81
N GLU A 162 13.79 -17.55 19.99
CA GLU A 162 15.18 -17.12 20.15
C GLU A 162 16.16 -18.06 19.41
N TYR A 163 15.94 -19.38 19.51
CA TYR A 163 16.76 -20.38 18.81
C TYR A 163 16.63 -20.26 17.28
N MET A 164 15.41 -20.09 16.76
CA MET A 164 15.20 -19.93 15.31
C MET A 164 15.79 -18.60 14.80
N ARG A 165 15.70 -17.50 15.56
CA ARG A 165 16.35 -16.24 15.20
C ARG A 165 17.88 -16.35 15.17
N HIS A 166 18.49 -17.05 16.13
CA HIS A 166 19.93 -17.32 16.12
C HIS A 166 20.35 -18.19 14.92
N LEU A 167 19.55 -19.21 14.62
CA LEU A 167 19.76 -20.11 13.49
C LEU A 167 19.64 -19.36 12.14
N ALA A 168 18.71 -18.41 11.99
CA ALA A 168 18.58 -17.57 10.81
C ALA A 168 19.85 -16.72 10.55
N LEU A 169 20.33 -16.02 11.58
CA LEU A 169 21.55 -15.19 11.50
C LEU A 169 22.80 -16.01 11.13
N GLU A 170 22.89 -17.26 11.60
CA GLU A 170 23.96 -18.18 11.19
C GLU A 170 23.79 -18.67 9.75
N ILE A 171 22.56 -18.85 9.24
CA ILE A 171 22.32 -19.27 7.86
C ILE A 171 22.77 -18.18 6.87
N GLY A 172 22.41 -16.92 7.10
CA GLY A 172 22.88 -15.81 6.24
C GLY A 172 24.41 -15.67 6.27
N SER A 173 25.00 -15.74 7.46
CA SER A 173 26.46 -15.67 7.66
C SER A 173 27.22 -16.85 7.02
N GLU A 174 26.63 -18.05 7.03
CA GLU A 174 27.16 -19.24 6.37
C GLU A 174 27.00 -19.18 4.86
N TYR A 175 25.84 -18.71 4.36
CA TYR A 175 25.57 -18.60 2.93
C TYR A 175 26.57 -17.68 2.24
N GLN A 176 26.81 -16.48 2.79
CA GLN A 176 27.82 -15.55 2.26
C GLN A 176 29.22 -16.19 2.20
N HIS A 177 29.63 -16.88 3.27
CA HIS A 177 30.93 -17.57 3.31
C HIS A 177 31.03 -18.74 2.30
N ARG A 178 29.93 -19.48 2.05
CA ARG A 178 29.91 -20.52 1.02
C ARG A 178 29.89 -19.95 -0.39
N LEU A 179 29.33 -18.77 -0.59
CA LEU A 179 29.40 -18.01 -1.84
C LEU A 179 30.85 -17.59 -2.14
N ASP A 180 31.57 -17.07 -1.14
CA ASP A 180 33.02 -16.77 -1.23
C ASP A 180 33.89 -18.02 -1.46
N GLU A 181 33.46 -19.20 -0.99
CA GLU A 181 34.19 -20.49 -1.14
C GLU A 181 33.71 -21.38 -2.30
N GLU A 182 32.78 -20.93 -3.16
CA GLU A 182 32.15 -21.72 -4.25
C GLU A 182 31.55 -23.08 -3.79
N GLN A 183 30.93 -23.14 -2.60
CA GLN A 183 30.37 -24.35 -2.01
C GLN A 183 28.85 -24.50 -2.22
N ASP A 184 28.36 -25.74 -2.01
CA ASP A 184 26.94 -26.09 -2.16
C ASP A 184 26.06 -25.48 -1.04
N THR A 185 24.91 -24.95 -1.45
CA THR A 185 23.95 -24.21 -0.63
C THR A 185 22.56 -24.86 -0.59
N GLU A 186 22.30 -25.96 -1.31
CA GLU A 186 20.96 -26.57 -1.38
C GLU A 186 20.46 -27.07 0.00
N ASP A 187 21.37 -27.52 0.87
CA ASP A 187 21.09 -27.87 2.27
C ASP A 187 20.51 -26.67 3.08
N LEU A 188 21.06 -25.47 2.88
CA LEU A 188 20.62 -24.25 3.57
C LEU A 188 19.23 -23.82 3.05
N ALA A 189 19.04 -23.88 1.73
CA ALA A 189 17.77 -23.62 1.07
C ALA A 189 16.66 -24.56 1.59
N GLN A 190 16.92 -25.87 1.69
CA GLN A 190 15.93 -26.82 2.22
C GLN A 190 15.58 -26.54 3.70
N LEU A 191 16.55 -26.10 4.49
CA LEU A 191 16.32 -25.76 5.88
C LEU A 191 15.48 -24.48 6.03
N THR A 192 15.75 -23.44 5.24
CA THR A 192 14.93 -22.19 5.23
C THR A 192 13.50 -22.43 4.74
N ARG A 193 13.29 -23.27 3.71
CA ARG A 193 11.95 -23.72 3.30
C ARG A 193 11.15 -24.40 4.43
N THR A 194 11.84 -24.90 5.47
CA THR A 194 11.21 -25.44 6.68
C THR A 194 10.93 -24.37 7.75
N LEU A 195 11.73 -23.29 7.78
CA LEU A 195 11.60 -22.17 8.72
C LEU A 195 10.51 -21.15 8.31
N VAL A 196 10.43 -20.79 7.03
CA VAL A 196 9.51 -19.74 6.52
C VAL A 196 8.05 -19.99 6.92
N PRO A 197 7.46 -21.19 6.75
CA PRO A 197 6.09 -21.46 7.18
C PRO A 197 5.88 -21.32 8.70
N PHE A 198 6.91 -21.59 9.51
CA PHE A 198 6.83 -21.40 10.96
C PHE A 198 6.77 -19.92 11.33
N TYR A 199 7.63 -19.08 10.75
CA TYR A 199 7.63 -17.63 11.00
C TYR A 199 6.30 -16.98 10.60
N LEU A 200 5.80 -17.29 9.40
CA LEU A 200 4.51 -16.79 8.92
C LEU A 200 3.35 -17.22 9.84
N ALA A 201 3.34 -18.45 10.34
CA ALA A 201 2.32 -18.95 11.27
C ALA A 201 2.32 -18.26 12.65
N HIS A 202 3.39 -17.54 13.03
CA HIS A 202 3.54 -16.89 14.34
C HIS A 202 3.44 -15.37 14.31
N ASN A 203 3.20 -14.74 13.15
CA ASN A 203 3.30 -13.29 12.94
C ASN A 203 4.75 -12.77 13.10
N ALA A 204 5.70 -13.49 12.50
CA ALA A 204 7.10 -13.08 12.34
C ALA A 204 7.41 -12.84 10.84
N GLU A 205 6.54 -12.07 10.16
CA GLU A 205 6.61 -11.85 8.72
C GLU A 205 7.90 -11.16 8.25
N ALA A 206 8.53 -10.34 9.10
CA ALA A 206 9.79 -9.68 8.80
C ALA A 206 10.97 -10.68 8.80
N ASP A 207 11.16 -11.45 9.89
CA ASP A 207 12.22 -12.46 9.99
C ASP A 207 12.13 -13.51 8.84
N ALA A 208 10.93 -13.74 8.30
CA ALA A 208 10.68 -14.61 7.15
C ALA A 208 11.11 -14.02 5.78
N VAL A 209 11.04 -12.70 5.62
CA VAL A 209 11.51 -11.99 4.42
C VAL A 209 13.03 -11.81 4.49
N ASP A 210 13.56 -11.44 5.65
CA ASP A 210 14.99 -11.24 5.87
C ASP A 210 15.80 -12.49 5.51
N ILE A 211 15.44 -13.67 6.05
CA ILE A 211 16.15 -14.94 5.76
C ILE A 211 16.05 -15.37 4.29
N LEU A 212 14.97 -15.02 3.58
CA LEU A 212 14.84 -15.29 2.14
C LEU A 212 15.66 -14.29 1.31
N SER A 213 15.84 -13.06 1.80
CA SER A 213 16.70 -12.05 1.18
C SER A 213 18.18 -12.40 1.32
N GLU A 214 18.62 -12.85 2.51
CA GLU A 214 20.01 -13.27 2.76
C GLU A 214 20.43 -14.49 1.92
N LEU A 215 19.46 -15.25 1.39
CA LEU A 215 19.66 -16.43 0.55
C LEU A 215 19.38 -16.20 -0.96
N GLU A 216 19.07 -14.97 -1.38
CA GLU A 216 18.61 -14.62 -2.73
C GLU A 216 17.36 -15.39 -3.23
N MET A 217 16.58 -16.01 -2.33
CA MET A 217 15.45 -16.90 -2.65
C MET A 217 14.06 -16.26 -2.50
N ILE A 218 13.98 -14.92 -2.60
CA ILE A 218 12.76 -14.13 -2.38
C ILE A 218 11.58 -14.63 -3.23
N ASP A 219 11.83 -15.06 -4.47
CA ASP A 219 10.82 -15.57 -5.40
C ASP A 219 10.02 -16.78 -4.90
N GLU A 220 10.53 -17.56 -3.94
CA GLU A 220 9.78 -18.72 -3.40
C GLU A 220 8.71 -18.31 -2.38
N ILE A 221 8.75 -17.09 -1.84
CA ILE A 221 7.83 -16.64 -0.78
C ILE A 221 6.36 -16.78 -1.19
N LYS A 222 6.06 -16.62 -2.49
CA LYS A 222 4.71 -16.73 -3.10
C LYS A 222 4.01 -18.06 -2.80
N GLU A 223 4.74 -19.15 -2.58
CA GLU A 223 4.17 -20.48 -2.34
C GLU A 223 3.74 -20.70 -0.88
N TYR A 224 4.20 -19.84 0.04
CA TYR A 224 4.01 -19.98 1.48
C TYR A 224 3.03 -18.97 2.10
N LEU A 225 2.43 -18.08 1.30
CA LEU A 225 1.59 -16.98 1.79
C LEU A 225 0.10 -17.36 1.91
N ASP A 226 -0.54 -16.76 2.93
CA ASP A 226 -1.98 -16.84 3.20
C ASP A 226 -2.68 -15.49 2.96
N GLU A 227 -4.01 -15.51 2.75
CA GLU A 227 -4.88 -14.32 2.57
C GLU A 227 -4.80 -13.29 3.72
N ASN A 228 -4.34 -13.69 4.92
CA ASN A 228 -4.15 -12.75 6.04
C ASN A 228 -2.74 -12.14 6.08
N THR A 229 -1.76 -12.81 5.46
CA THR A 229 -0.32 -12.59 5.71
C THR A 229 0.34 -11.81 4.58
N TYR A 230 -0.11 -12.01 3.33
CA TYR A 230 0.46 -11.34 2.15
C TYR A 230 0.50 -9.81 2.29
N SER A 231 -0.54 -9.21 2.90
CA SER A 231 -0.64 -7.75 3.04
C SER A 231 0.43 -7.14 3.93
N ARG A 232 0.91 -7.88 4.94
CA ARG A 232 2.03 -7.47 5.81
C ARG A 232 3.38 -7.72 5.13
N VAL A 233 3.54 -8.87 4.50
CA VAL A 233 4.76 -9.26 3.79
C VAL A 233 5.06 -8.29 2.65
N CYS A 234 4.08 -7.99 1.78
CA CYS A 234 4.28 -7.05 0.68
C CYS A 234 4.52 -5.62 1.16
N LEU A 235 3.85 -5.20 2.24
CA LEU A 235 4.09 -3.89 2.88
C LEU A 235 5.50 -3.80 3.46
N TYR A 236 6.01 -4.86 4.08
CA TYR A 236 7.39 -4.94 4.56
C TYR A 236 8.39 -4.92 3.40
N MET A 237 8.22 -5.78 2.39
CA MET A 237 9.06 -5.81 1.18
C MET A 237 9.13 -4.43 0.51
N VAL A 238 7.99 -3.77 0.27
CA VAL A 238 7.94 -2.43 -0.33
C VAL A 238 8.63 -1.37 0.54
N SER A 239 8.62 -1.52 1.88
CA SER A 239 9.36 -0.65 2.80
C SER A 239 10.88 -0.91 2.81
N MET A 240 11.33 -2.12 2.43
CA MET A 240 12.76 -2.45 2.29
C MET A 240 13.37 -1.94 0.98
N VAL A 241 12.59 -1.81 -0.11
CA VAL A 241 13.09 -1.42 -1.45
C VAL A 241 14.06 -0.22 -1.46
N PRO A 242 13.87 0.88 -0.69
CA PRO A 242 14.83 2.00 -0.69
C PRO A 242 16.17 1.69 0.01
N LEU A 243 16.18 0.70 0.91
CA LEU A 243 17.37 0.26 1.65
C LEU A 243 18.21 -0.76 0.85
N LEU A 244 17.63 -1.36 -0.20
CA LEU A 244 18.27 -2.37 -1.04
C LEU A 244 19.06 -1.72 -2.18
N THR A 245 20.23 -2.30 -2.47
CA THR A 245 21.00 -1.97 -3.67
C THR A 245 20.35 -2.54 -4.93
N TYR A 246 20.65 -1.92 -6.07
CA TYR A 246 20.40 -2.54 -7.38
C TYR A 246 21.31 -3.78 -7.53
N PRO A 247 20.83 -4.93 -8.03
CA PRO A 247 19.54 -5.19 -8.69
C PRO A 247 18.41 -5.72 -7.77
N ASP A 248 18.65 -5.93 -6.48
CA ASP A 248 17.70 -6.61 -5.59
C ASP A 248 16.45 -5.77 -5.28
N ASN A 249 16.58 -4.44 -5.35
CA ASN A 249 15.44 -3.52 -5.29
C ASN A 249 14.34 -3.85 -6.32
N ASP A 250 14.71 -4.13 -7.57
CA ASP A 250 13.77 -4.47 -8.64
C ASP A 250 13.24 -5.91 -8.51
N ARG A 251 14.09 -6.86 -8.07
CA ARG A 251 13.66 -8.24 -7.73
C ARG A 251 12.55 -8.22 -6.67
N PHE A 252 12.73 -7.47 -5.58
CA PHE A 252 11.74 -7.31 -4.52
C PHE A 252 10.42 -6.72 -5.03
N VAL A 253 10.46 -5.69 -5.89
CA VAL A 253 9.25 -5.08 -6.44
C VAL A 253 8.53 -6.01 -7.43
N ARG A 254 9.26 -6.78 -8.26
CA ARG A 254 8.68 -7.79 -9.16
C ARG A 254 8.03 -8.93 -8.37
N THR A 255 8.69 -9.46 -7.34
CA THR A 255 8.09 -10.50 -6.48
C THR A 255 6.84 -9.97 -5.75
N ALA A 256 6.88 -8.75 -5.21
CA ALA A 256 5.73 -8.13 -4.55
C ALA A 256 4.56 -7.86 -5.52
N HIS A 257 4.84 -7.47 -6.76
CA HIS A 257 3.86 -7.36 -7.83
C HIS A 257 3.15 -8.70 -8.09
N ASP A 258 3.91 -9.78 -8.29
CA ASP A 258 3.35 -11.10 -8.60
C ASP A 258 2.48 -11.65 -7.46
N ILE A 259 2.85 -11.36 -6.20
CA ILE A 259 2.02 -11.67 -5.03
C ILE A 259 0.69 -10.89 -5.10
N TYR A 260 0.71 -9.59 -5.39
CA TYR A 260 -0.52 -8.81 -5.54
C TYR A 260 -1.39 -9.27 -6.71
N VAL A 261 -0.81 -9.69 -7.83
CA VAL A 261 -1.54 -10.30 -8.96
C VAL A 261 -2.21 -11.61 -8.52
N HIS A 262 -1.50 -12.48 -7.80
CA HIS A 262 -2.03 -13.74 -7.28
C HIS A 262 -3.25 -13.54 -6.35
N TYR A 263 -3.18 -12.58 -5.42
CA TYR A 263 -4.30 -12.18 -4.56
C TYR A 263 -5.29 -11.20 -5.21
N LYS A 264 -5.12 -10.89 -6.51
CA LYS A 264 -6.00 -10.03 -7.33
C LYS A 264 -6.14 -8.59 -6.84
N GLN A 265 -5.16 -8.09 -6.10
CA GLN A 265 -5.07 -6.69 -5.67
C GLN A 265 -4.45 -5.82 -6.77
N LEU A 266 -5.11 -5.77 -7.92
CA LEU A 266 -4.54 -5.24 -9.17
C LEU A 266 -4.31 -3.72 -9.15
N THR A 267 -4.96 -2.97 -8.24
CA THR A 267 -4.61 -1.56 -7.98
C THR A 267 -3.37 -1.37 -7.11
N GLN A 268 -2.90 -2.42 -6.41
CA GLN A 268 -1.60 -2.46 -5.73
C GLN A 268 -0.51 -2.94 -6.71
N ALA A 269 -0.75 -4.03 -7.44
CA ALA A 269 0.16 -4.54 -8.48
C ALA A 269 0.55 -3.43 -9.48
N MET A 270 -0.43 -2.74 -10.08
CA MET A 270 -0.13 -1.74 -11.10
C MET A 270 0.62 -0.52 -10.55
N SER A 271 0.47 -0.22 -9.25
CA SER A 271 1.28 0.84 -8.60
C SER A 271 2.76 0.46 -8.49
N LEU A 272 3.07 -0.84 -8.39
CA LEU A 272 4.44 -1.37 -8.46
C LEU A 272 4.94 -1.49 -9.91
N ALA A 273 4.09 -1.90 -10.86
CA ALA A 273 4.45 -1.95 -12.28
C ALA A 273 4.83 -0.55 -12.83
N ILE A 274 4.08 0.49 -12.44
CA ILE A 274 4.40 1.90 -12.73
C ILE A 274 5.74 2.33 -12.10
N LYS A 275 6.09 1.82 -10.91
CA LYS A 275 7.39 2.07 -10.27
C LYS A 275 8.54 1.39 -11.02
N LEU A 276 8.33 0.17 -11.53
CA LEU A 276 9.30 -0.60 -12.33
C LEU A 276 9.49 -0.12 -13.78
N ASN A 277 8.66 0.82 -14.27
CA ASN A 277 8.65 1.26 -15.68
C ASN A 277 8.29 0.17 -16.72
N ASP A 278 7.75 -0.95 -16.28
CA ASP A 278 7.56 -2.12 -17.15
C ASP A 278 6.21 -2.04 -17.88
N MET A 279 6.22 -1.47 -19.08
CA MET A 279 5.01 -1.23 -19.88
C MET A 279 4.26 -2.52 -20.26
N ASP A 280 4.94 -3.66 -20.33
CA ASP A 280 4.29 -4.94 -20.61
C ASP A 280 3.66 -5.56 -19.36
N LEU A 281 4.25 -5.37 -18.17
CA LEU A 281 3.53 -5.65 -16.91
C LEU A 281 2.29 -4.76 -16.74
N ILE A 282 2.37 -3.46 -17.04
CA ILE A 282 1.21 -2.55 -16.95
C ILE A 282 0.08 -3.00 -17.89
N LYS A 283 0.40 -3.40 -19.13
CA LYS A 283 -0.58 -3.98 -20.07
C LYS A 283 -1.16 -5.31 -19.54
N ALA A 284 -0.32 -6.17 -18.95
CA ALA A 284 -0.75 -7.46 -18.41
C ALA A 284 -1.72 -7.28 -17.21
N ASP A 285 -1.42 -6.37 -16.28
CA ASP A 285 -2.29 -6.01 -15.15
C ASP A 285 -3.65 -5.48 -15.64
N PHE A 286 -3.64 -4.61 -16.66
CA PHE A 286 -4.87 -4.09 -17.25
C PHE A 286 -5.69 -5.21 -17.91
N ALA A 287 -5.05 -6.07 -18.72
CA ALA A 287 -5.68 -7.19 -19.42
C ALA A 287 -6.16 -8.32 -18.48
N ALA A 288 -5.56 -8.48 -17.30
CA ALA A 288 -5.99 -9.44 -16.28
C ALA A 288 -7.39 -9.13 -15.73
N THR A 289 -7.87 -7.88 -15.88
CA THR A 289 -9.16 -7.43 -15.35
C THR A 289 -10.32 -7.58 -16.35
N LYS A 290 -11.48 -7.99 -15.83
CA LYS A 290 -12.77 -8.02 -16.56
C LYS A 290 -13.90 -7.28 -15.83
N ASP A 291 -13.59 -6.60 -14.73
CA ASP A 291 -14.54 -5.80 -13.95
C ASP A 291 -14.44 -4.33 -14.39
N LYS A 292 -15.53 -3.78 -14.94
CA LYS A 292 -15.55 -2.41 -15.47
C LYS A 292 -15.21 -1.36 -14.41
N ALA A 293 -15.65 -1.54 -13.15
CA ALA A 293 -15.37 -0.58 -12.09
C ALA A 293 -13.87 -0.55 -11.73
N LEU A 294 -13.22 -1.73 -11.74
CA LEU A 294 -11.79 -1.82 -11.46
C LEU A 294 -10.95 -1.34 -12.67
N LYS A 295 -11.35 -1.65 -13.92
CA LYS A 295 -10.74 -1.08 -15.14
C LYS A 295 -10.78 0.44 -15.15
N ARG A 296 -11.92 1.05 -14.82
CA ARG A 296 -12.06 2.52 -14.71
C ARG A 296 -11.16 3.10 -13.62
N GLN A 297 -10.97 2.40 -12.49
CA GLN A 297 -10.04 2.83 -11.44
C GLN A 297 -8.57 2.74 -11.87
N LEU A 298 -8.18 1.69 -12.61
CA LEU A 298 -6.84 1.58 -13.20
C LEU A 298 -6.61 2.68 -14.25
N ALA A 299 -7.59 2.92 -15.13
CA ALA A 299 -7.55 4.00 -16.11
C ALA A 299 -7.29 5.37 -15.47
N PHE A 300 -7.96 5.71 -14.36
CA PHE A 300 -7.69 6.96 -13.63
C PHE A 300 -6.30 7.01 -12.96
N ILE A 301 -5.70 5.87 -12.60
CA ILE A 301 -4.33 5.82 -12.06
C ILE A 301 -3.30 6.06 -13.18
N LEU A 302 -3.51 5.46 -14.36
CA LEU A 302 -2.67 5.68 -15.56
C LEU A 302 -2.82 7.10 -16.09
N GLY A 303 -4.05 7.61 -16.18
CA GLY A 303 -4.36 8.99 -16.56
C GLY A 303 -3.76 10.02 -15.60
N ARG A 304 -3.71 9.75 -14.29
CA ARG A 304 -2.98 10.60 -13.32
C ARG A 304 -1.46 10.63 -13.59
N GLN A 305 -0.90 9.52 -14.07
CA GLN A 305 0.51 9.42 -14.47
C GLN A 305 0.81 9.91 -15.89
N ARG A 306 -0.22 10.21 -16.70
CA ARG A 306 -0.12 10.54 -18.14
C ARG A 306 0.47 9.41 -18.99
N ILE A 307 0.50 8.17 -18.48
CA ILE A 307 0.87 6.99 -19.26
C ILE A 307 -0.30 6.66 -20.19
N CYS A 308 -0.09 6.85 -21.49
CA CYS A 308 -1.09 6.53 -22.51
C CYS A 308 -0.94 5.05 -22.91
N LEU A 309 -2.07 4.33 -22.97
CA LEU A 309 -2.17 3.02 -23.60
C LEU A 309 -3.29 3.11 -24.64
N ASP A 310 -2.95 2.89 -25.91
CA ASP A 310 -3.97 2.69 -26.93
C ASP A 310 -4.63 1.31 -26.71
N LEU A 311 -5.95 1.29 -26.55
CA LEU A 311 -6.71 0.09 -26.18
C LEU A 311 -6.96 -0.80 -27.41
N GLU A 312 -6.63 -2.09 -27.30
CA GLU A 312 -6.90 -3.10 -28.32
C GLU A 312 -8.07 -4.02 -27.92
N GLY A 313 -8.85 -4.49 -28.92
CA GLY A 313 -9.88 -5.51 -28.72
C GLY A 313 -11.21 -5.01 -28.14
N GLU A 314 -11.87 -5.82 -27.31
CA GLU A 314 -13.19 -5.51 -26.73
C GLU A 314 -13.19 -4.22 -25.86
N ASP A 315 -12.02 -3.81 -25.33
CA ASP A 315 -11.89 -2.60 -24.53
C ASP A 315 -11.95 -1.31 -25.37
N ALA A 316 -11.71 -1.39 -26.69
CA ALA A 316 -11.84 -0.26 -27.61
C ALA A 316 -13.30 0.10 -27.95
N GLU A 317 -14.27 -0.76 -27.60
CA GLU A 317 -15.70 -0.50 -27.81
C GLU A 317 -16.37 0.26 -26.64
N ASP A 318 -15.67 0.52 -25.53
CA ASP A 318 -16.18 1.30 -24.38
C ASP A 318 -15.56 2.70 -24.32
N PRO A 319 -16.14 3.72 -24.99
CA PRO A 319 -15.56 5.07 -25.01
C PRO A 319 -15.51 5.73 -23.63
N GLU A 320 -16.30 5.28 -22.66
CA GLU A 320 -16.20 5.78 -21.28
C GLU A 320 -14.88 5.34 -20.60
N LEU A 321 -14.24 4.27 -21.06
CA LEU A 321 -12.93 3.82 -20.56
C LEU A 321 -11.80 4.66 -21.16
N GLN A 322 -11.86 4.98 -22.45
CA GLN A 322 -10.94 5.89 -23.12
C GLN A 322 -10.99 7.30 -22.51
N ASP A 323 -12.20 7.81 -22.23
CA ASP A 323 -12.43 9.06 -21.48
C ASP A 323 -11.74 9.08 -20.09
N CYS A 324 -11.66 7.92 -19.42
CA CYS A 324 -11.01 7.79 -18.11
C CYS A 324 -9.48 7.79 -18.21
N ILE A 325 -8.90 7.21 -19.26
CA ILE A 325 -7.44 7.27 -19.52
C ILE A 325 -7.05 8.70 -19.94
N ASN A 326 -7.83 9.31 -20.83
CA ASN A 326 -7.60 10.64 -21.40
C ASN A 326 -7.94 11.81 -20.46
N ASN A 327 -8.43 11.54 -19.23
CA ASN A 327 -8.87 12.53 -18.24
C ASN A 327 -9.95 13.53 -18.70
N THR A 328 -10.75 13.24 -19.74
CA THR A 328 -11.65 14.22 -20.41
C THR A 328 -12.58 14.97 -19.43
N LYS A 329 -13.05 14.28 -18.38
CA LYS A 329 -14.02 14.79 -17.38
C LYS A 329 -13.38 15.46 -16.16
N LEU A 330 -12.04 15.56 -16.11
CA LEU A 330 -11.30 16.23 -15.03
C LEU A 330 -11.78 17.69 -14.76
N PRO A 331 -12.11 18.53 -15.78
CA PRO A 331 -12.61 19.88 -15.54
C PRO A 331 -13.97 19.90 -14.83
N GLU A 332 -14.87 18.94 -15.14
CA GLU A 332 -16.20 18.86 -14.51
C GLU A 332 -16.07 18.50 -13.03
N HIS A 333 -15.23 17.51 -12.73
CA HIS A 333 -14.93 17.09 -11.36
C HIS A 333 -14.27 18.24 -10.55
N PHE A 334 -13.33 18.97 -11.14
CA PHE A 334 -12.70 20.14 -10.52
C PHE A 334 -13.70 21.29 -10.26
N LYS A 335 -14.56 21.61 -11.23
CA LYS A 335 -15.63 22.61 -11.09
C LYS A 335 -16.68 22.20 -10.05
N SER A 336 -16.94 20.90 -9.88
CA SER A 336 -17.81 20.37 -8.82
C SER A 336 -17.24 20.62 -7.43
N LEU A 337 -15.96 20.33 -7.20
CA LEU A 337 -15.25 20.69 -5.95
C LEU A 337 -15.32 22.21 -5.71
N ALA A 338 -15.02 23.02 -6.73
CA ALA A 338 -15.02 24.47 -6.62
C ALA A 338 -16.38 25.06 -6.19
N LYS A 339 -17.48 24.40 -6.59
CA LYS A 339 -18.85 24.74 -6.22
C LYS A 339 -19.16 24.42 -4.76
N GLU A 340 -18.85 23.21 -4.29
CA GLU A 340 -19.05 22.81 -2.88
C GLU A 340 -18.20 23.65 -1.91
N LEU A 341 -16.93 23.91 -2.27
CA LEU A 341 -16.05 24.79 -1.51
C LEU A 341 -16.41 26.29 -1.61
N ASN A 342 -17.39 26.67 -2.44
CA ASN A 342 -17.82 28.06 -2.67
C ASN A 342 -16.66 29.00 -3.10
N ILE A 343 -15.76 28.52 -3.95
CA ILE A 343 -14.56 29.23 -4.44
C ILE A 343 -14.60 29.56 -5.95
N LEU A 344 -15.76 29.47 -6.59
CA LEU A 344 -15.90 29.76 -8.02
C LEU A 344 -15.52 31.22 -8.37
N ASP A 345 -15.89 32.20 -7.53
CA ASP A 345 -15.60 33.63 -7.75
C ASP A 345 -14.12 33.90 -8.06
N PRO A 346 -13.77 34.59 -9.16
CA PRO A 346 -12.38 34.87 -9.51
C PRO A 346 -11.76 35.93 -8.59
N LYS A 347 -10.59 35.61 -8.04
CA LYS A 347 -9.80 36.48 -7.15
C LYS A 347 -8.92 37.42 -7.98
N VAL A 348 -8.69 38.64 -7.53
CA VAL A 348 -7.82 39.63 -8.18
C VAL A 348 -6.45 39.64 -7.46
N PRO A 349 -5.31 39.89 -8.15
CA PRO A 349 -3.99 39.95 -7.49
C PRO A 349 -3.90 40.87 -6.26
N GLU A 350 -4.66 41.98 -6.23
CA GLU A 350 -4.76 42.86 -5.05
C GLU A 350 -5.33 42.17 -3.79
N ASP A 351 -6.22 41.17 -3.95
CA ASP A 351 -6.76 40.36 -2.85
C ASP A 351 -5.69 39.50 -2.17
N ILE A 352 -4.57 39.27 -2.87
CA ILE A 352 -3.40 38.48 -2.43
C ILE A 352 -2.30 39.39 -1.92
N TYR A 353 -1.94 40.42 -2.68
CA TYR A 353 -0.98 41.45 -2.25
C TYR A 353 -1.44 42.08 -0.92
N LYS A 354 -2.75 42.28 -0.77
CA LYS A 354 -3.40 42.91 0.38
C LYS A 354 -2.71 44.24 0.71
N SER A 355 -2.62 45.10 -0.29
CA SER A 355 -1.81 46.33 -0.34
C SER A 355 -2.07 47.32 0.82
N HIS A 356 -3.20 47.20 1.53
CA HIS A 356 -3.50 47.92 2.78
C HIS A 356 -2.79 47.39 4.05
N LEU A 357 -2.28 46.16 4.01
CA LEU A 357 -1.46 45.52 5.06
C LEU A 357 0.04 45.62 4.77
N GLU A 358 0.43 45.99 3.55
CA GLU A 358 1.80 46.41 3.24
C GLU A 358 2.03 47.83 3.81
N SER A 359 3.29 48.19 4.08
CA SER A 359 3.58 49.45 4.79
C SER A 359 3.18 50.67 3.97
N SER A 360 2.54 51.66 4.60
CA SER A 360 2.10 52.90 3.95
C SER A 360 3.24 53.72 3.32
N ARG A 361 4.51 53.44 3.69
CA ARG A 361 5.70 53.99 3.01
C ARG A 361 5.96 53.42 1.62
N THR A 362 5.43 52.24 1.31
CA THR A 362 5.75 51.47 0.10
C THR A 362 4.79 51.78 -1.05
N ALA A 363 3.51 51.94 -0.73
CA ALA A 363 2.41 52.11 -1.71
C ALA A 363 2.51 53.36 -2.62
N GLY A 364 3.36 54.34 -2.28
CA GLY A 364 3.60 55.53 -3.11
C GLY A 364 4.82 55.43 -4.04
N MET A 365 5.56 54.31 -4.03
CA MET A 365 6.92 54.25 -4.60
C MET A 365 7.22 53.01 -5.45
N THR A 366 6.22 52.15 -5.72
CA THR A 366 6.29 50.98 -6.60
C THR A 366 6.30 51.31 -8.11
N ASN A 367 6.36 52.59 -8.47
CA ASN A 367 6.13 53.10 -9.83
C ASN A 367 7.38 53.15 -10.74
N THR A 368 8.46 52.45 -10.40
CA THR A 368 9.74 52.51 -11.14
C THR A 368 9.77 51.69 -12.43
N ASP A 369 9.00 50.60 -12.51
CA ASP A 369 8.75 49.86 -13.76
C ASP A 369 7.31 49.30 -13.76
N SER A 370 6.43 49.96 -14.52
CA SER A 370 5.05 49.51 -14.66
C SER A 370 4.91 48.25 -15.53
N ALA A 371 5.81 48.00 -16.48
CA ALA A 371 5.65 46.88 -17.42
C ALA A 371 5.92 45.54 -16.73
N ARG A 372 7.01 45.44 -15.95
CA ARG A 372 7.30 44.25 -15.15
C ARG A 372 6.26 44.02 -14.04
N HIS A 373 5.73 45.09 -13.43
CA HIS A 373 4.64 44.97 -12.45
C HIS A 373 3.32 44.48 -13.09
N ASN A 374 3.00 44.92 -14.31
CA ASN A 374 1.85 44.44 -15.07
C ASN A 374 1.99 42.95 -15.43
N LEU A 375 3.19 42.52 -15.84
CA LEU A 375 3.49 41.11 -16.16
C LEU A 375 3.45 40.20 -14.92
N ALA A 376 4.05 40.63 -13.80
CA ALA A 376 3.95 39.90 -12.53
C ALA A 376 2.50 39.68 -12.10
N SER A 377 1.65 40.69 -12.29
CA SER A 377 0.22 40.61 -11.96
C SER A 377 -0.56 39.70 -12.91
N ALA A 378 -0.13 39.56 -14.17
CA ALA A 378 -0.69 38.56 -15.09
C ALA A 378 -0.31 37.13 -14.69
N PHE A 379 0.95 36.87 -14.31
CA PHE A 379 1.38 35.58 -13.77
C PHE A 379 0.64 35.21 -12.48
N VAL A 380 0.56 36.14 -11.51
CA VAL A 380 -0.19 35.92 -10.25
C VAL A 380 -1.64 35.56 -10.54
N ASN A 381 -2.28 36.26 -11.47
CA ASN A 381 -3.66 35.98 -11.86
C ASN A 381 -3.82 34.59 -12.49
N ALA A 382 -2.89 34.20 -13.37
CA ALA A 382 -2.88 32.90 -14.03
C ALA A 382 -2.72 31.75 -13.03
N PHE A 383 -1.73 31.79 -12.13
CA PHE A 383 -1.53 30.76 -11.10
C PHE A 383 -2.76 30.64 -10.18
N VAL A 384 -3.35 31.76 -9.78
CA VAL A 384 -4.42 31.80 -8.77
C VAL A 384 -5.76 31.32 -9.31
N ASN A 385 -6.13 31.69 -10.53
CA ASN A 385 -7.40 31.32 -11.17
C ASN A 385 -7.24 30.14 -12.16
N ALA A 386 -6.10 29.43 -12.14
CA ALA A 386 -5.83 28.26 -12.98
C ALA A 386 -6.94 27.19 -12.89
N GLY A 387 -7.47 26.75 -14.03
CA GLY A 387 -8.53 25.75 -14.13
C GLY A 387 -9.94 26.22 -13.75
N PHE A 388 -10.15 27.50 -13.39
CA PHE A 388 -11.48 28.03 -13.04
C PHE A 388 -12.23 28.66 -14.24
N GLY A 389 -11.56 28.92 -15.37
CA GLY A 389 -12.17 29.34 -16.64
C GLY A 389 -12.77 30.75 -16.72
N GLU A 390 -13.02 31.41 -15.58
CA GLU A 390 -13.48 32.80 -15.47
C GLU A 390 -12.41 33.71 -14.82
N ASP A 391 -12.31 34.94 -15.32
CA ASP A 391 -11.34 35.93 -14.84
C ASP A 391 -11.80 37.38 -15.15
N LYS A 392 -11.27 38.36 -14.39
CA LYS A 392 -11.59 39.79 -14.47
C LYS A 392 -10.53 40.65 -15.19
N LEU A 393 -9.37 40.10 -15.59
CA LEU A 393 -8.25 40.86 -16.17
C LEU A 393 -7.92 40.48 -17.62
N MET A 394 -8.06 39.20 -17.96
CA MET A 394 -7.59 38.57 -19.19
C MET A 394 -8.75 38.26 -20.14
N LEU A 395 -9.77 37.59 -19.61
CA LEU A 395 -10.94 37.06 -20.33
C LEU A 395 -12.16 37.99 -20.21
N VAL A 396 -11.97 39.29 -20.45
CA VAL A 396 -13.00 40.32 -20.26
C VAL A 396 -13.99 40.33 -21.44
N GLU A 397 -15.29 40.45 -21.16
CA GLU A 397 -16.40 40.50 -22.15
C GLU A 397 -16.25 41.63 -23.22
N GLY A 398 -15.38 42.62 -23.00
CA GLY A 398 -15.00 43.64 -23.98
C GLY A 398 -14.04 43.16 -25.09
N GLY A 399 -13.60 41.91 -25.04
CA GLY A 399 -12.74 41.25 -26.04
C GLY A 399 -11.27 41.65 -25.96
N VAL A 400 -10.46 41.04 -26.84
CA VAL A 400 -8.97 41.08 -26.82
C VAL A 400 -8.39 42.50 -26.75
N LYS A 401 -9.08 43.53 -27.29
CA LYS A 401 -8.64 44.93 -27.27
C LYS A 401 -8.75 45.64 -25.91
N GLN A 402 -9.46 45.05 -24.93
CA GLN A 402 -9.48 45.52 -23.53
C GLN A 402 -8.66 44.63 -22.59
N SER A 403 -8.11 43.52 -23.07
CA SER A 403 -7.30 42.59 -22.27
C SER A 403 -6.01 43.24 -21.74
N TRP A 404 -5.49 42.71 -20.63
CA TRP A 404 -4.28 43.20 -19.97
C TRP A 404 -3.00 43.07 -20.83
N ILE A 405 -3.00 42.25 -21.89
CA ILE A 405 -1.86 41.99 -22.79
C ILE A 405 -1.23 43.29 -23.31
N TRP A 406 -2.06 44.25 -23.75
CA TRP A 406 -1.60 45.53 -24.32
C TRP A 406 -0.91 46.48 -23.31
N LYS A 407 -0.84 46.11 -22.03
CA LYS A 407 -0.10 46.84 -20.98
C LYS A 407 1.30 46.27 -20.71
N VAL A 408 1.66 45.21 -21.43
CA VAL A 408 2.96 44.53 -21.41
C VAL A 408 3.63 44.71 -22.79
N LYS A 409 4.93 44.44 -22.90
CA LYS A 409 5.71 44.57 -24.14
C LYS A 409 6.39 43.25 -24.51
N GLU A 410 6.75 43.14 -25.78
CA GLU A 410 7.71 42.16 -26.32
C GLU A 410 7.38 40.73 -25.80
N ASP A 411 8.34 39.98 -25.25
CA ASP A 411 8.15 38.58 -24.84
C ASP A 411 7.26 38.41 -23.59
N GLY A 412 7.03 39.51 -22.88
CA GLY A 412 5.96 39.61 -21.90
C GLY A 412 4.56 39.52 -22.53
N MET A 413 4.37 39.84 -23.81
CA MET A 413 3.11 39.56 -24.52
C MET A 413 2.91 38.06 -24.76
N ILE A 414 3.97 37.32 -25.14
CA ILE A 414 3.94 35.85 -25.27
C ILE A 414 3.47 35.26 -23.93
N SER A 415 4.15 35.65 -22.85
CA SER A 415 3.86 35.20 -21.50
C SER A 415 2.43 35.56 -21.07
N THR A 416 1.97 36.78 -21.35
CA THR A 416 0.61 37.22 -20.98
C THR A 416 -0.48 36.56 -21.83
N ALA A 417 -0.22 36.19 -23.08
CA ALA A 417 -1.17 35.40 -23.87
C ALA A 417 -1.21 33.93 -23.38
N ALA A 418 -0.06 33.32 -23.06
CA ALA A 418 0.00 31.97 -22.49
C ALA A 418 -0.71 31.84 -21.13
N SER A 419 -0.71 32.90 -20.29
CA SER A 419 -1.55 32.99 -19.09
C SER A 419 -3.04 32.69 -19.34
N ALA A 420 -3.58 33.04 -20.51
CA ALA A 420 -4.99 32.85 -20.81
C ALA A 420 -5.33 31.36 -21.08
N GLY A 421 -4.37 30.59 -21.63
CA GLY A 421 -4.48 29.12 -21.69
C GLY A 421 -4.44 28.48 -20.31
N MET A 422 -3.62 29.01 -19.39
CA MET A 422 -3.54 28.52 -17.99
C MET A 422 -4.83 28.73 -17.18
N LEU A 423 -5.60 29.79 -17.46
CA LEU A 423 -6.93 29.98 -16.87
C LEU A 423 -7.93 28.91 -17.33
N MET A 424 -7.76 28.41 -18.56
CA MET A 424 -8.55 27.35 -19.21
C MET A 424 -7.91 25.96 -19.10
N LEU A 425 -6.99 25.75 -18.14
CA LEU A 425 -6.31 24.46 -17.95
C LEU A 425 -7.30 23.30 -17.87
N TRP A 426 -7.05 22.25 -18.67
CA TRP A 426 -7.87 21.05 -18.90
C TRP A 426 -9.21 21.27 -19.63
N ASP A 427 -9.70 22.50 -19.77
CA ASP A 427 -10.99 22.82 -20.42
C ASP A 427 -10.77 23.16 -21.91
N VAL A 428 -10.63 22.12 -22.73
CA VAL A 428 -10.27 22.26 -24.15
C VAL A 428 -11.43 22.82 -24.99
N GLU A 429 -12.68 22.41 -24.75
CA GLU A 429 -13.84 22.86 -25.53
C GLU A 429 -14.04 24.38 -25.45
N MET A 430 -14.18 24.93 -24.23
CA MET A 430 -14.29 26.40 -24.07
C MET A 430 -12.93 27.10 -24.17
N GLY A 431 -11.82 26.35 -24.06
CA GLY A 431 -10.47 26.86 -24.18
C GLY A 431 -10.13 27.28 -25.61
N LEU A 432 -10.46 26.43 -26.60
CA LEU A 432 -10.19 26.68 -28.01
C LEU A 432 -10.94 27.92 -28.53
N ASP A 433 -12.26 28.02 -28.28
CA ASP A 433 -13.08 29.20 -28.64
C ASP A 433 -12.49 30.51 -28.09
N LYS A 434 -11.95 30.49 -26.86
CA LYS A 434 -11.31 31.64 -26.25
C LYS A 434 -9.90 31.91 -26.81
N MET A 435 -9.14 30.89 -27.18
CA MET A 435 -7.76 31.05 -27.70
C MET A 435 -7.72 31.45 -29.18
N ASP A 436 -8.66 30.98 -30.02
CA ASP A 436 -8.70 31.32 -31.44
C ASP A 436 -8.84 32.83 -31.67
N ALA A 437 -9.55 33.52 -30.76
CA ALA A 437 -9.64 34.98 -30.73
C ALA A 437 -8.29 35.71 -30.60
N TYR A 438 -7.25 35.06 -30.04
CA TYR A 438 -5.89 35.58 -29.98
C TYR A 438 -5.03 35.14 -31.19
N THR A 439 -5.34 34.00 -31.81
CA THR A 439 -4.65 33.50 -33.02
C THR A 439 -4.77 34.45 -34.22
N TYR A 440 -5.91 35.12 -34.41
CA TYR A 440 -6.09 36.11 -35.49
C TYR A 440 -5.53 37.52 -35.20
N VAL A 441 -4.90 37.74 -34.04
CA VAL A 441 -4.28 39.04 -33.72
C VAL A 441 -3.06 39.24 -34.63
N PRO A 442 -2.85 40.41 -35.27
CA PRO A 442 -1.80 40.58 -36.28
C PRO A 442 -0.37 40.48 -35.74
N GLU A 443 -0.15 40.59 -34.43
CA GLU A 443 1.16 40.68 -33.78
C GLU A 443 1.68 39.29 -33.38
N ASP A 444 2.82 38.89 -33.96
CA ASP A 444 3.30 37.49 -33.90
C ASP A 444 3.62 36.98 -32.50
N GLN A 445 4.01 37.86 -31.56
CA GLN A 445 4.25 37.48 -30.16
C GLN A 445 2.96 37.05 -29.45
N ILE A 446 1.80 37.61 -29.83
CA ILE A 446 0.50 37.20 -29.28
C ILE A 446 0.07 35.86 -29.89
N LYS A 447 0.33 35.64 -31.19
CA LYS A 447 0.12 34.33 -31.84
C LYS A 447 0.99 33.23 -31.23
N ALA A 448 2.25 33.54 -30.93
CA ALA A 448 3.17 32.63 -30.26
C ALA A 448 2.65 32.27 -28.85
N GLY A 449 2.26 33.27 -28.05
CA GLY A 449 1.68 33.02 -26.72
C GLY A 449 0.35 32.26 -26.77
N ALA A 450 -0.47 32.44 -27.80
CA ALA A 450 -1.67 31.64 -28.03
C ALA A 450 -1.35 30.18 -28.38
N ALA A 451 -0.34 29.92 -29.22
CA ALA A 451 0.15 28.57 -29.51
C ALA A 451 0.65 27.84 -28.24
N LEU A 452 1.45 28.52 -27.40
CA LEU A 452 1.85 27.99 -26.10
C LEU A 452 0.64 27.76 -25.17
N GLY A 453 -0.34 28.68 -25.18
CA GLY A 453 -1.59 28.56 -24.44
C GLY A 453 -2.44 27.35 -24.82
N MET A 454 -2.46 26.96 -26.11
CA MET A 454 -3.12 25.75 -26.59
C MET A 454 -2.41 24.46 -26.14
N GLY A 455 -1.08 24.47 -26.06
CA GLY A 455 -0.33 23.38 -25.41
C GLY A 455 -0.59 23.29 -23.91
N VAL A 456 -0.64 24.43 -23.22
CA VAL A 456 -0.91 24.52 -21.77
C VAL A 456 -2.31 24.03 -21.41
N MET A 457 -3.38 24.40 -22.15
CA MET A 457 -4.74 23.92 -21.82
C MET A 457 -4.87 22.40 -21.94
N ASN A 458 -4.17 21.79 -22.92
CA ASN A 458 -4.23 20.37 -23.24
C ASN A 458 -3.19 19.54 -22.46
N SER A 459 -2.54 20.11 -21.44
CA SER A 459 -1.51 19.41 -20.68
C SER A 459 -2.12 18.42 -19.68
N GLY A 460 -2.11 17.14 -20.03
CA GLY A 460 -2.66 16.06 -19.19
C GLY A 460 -4.14 15.71 -19.46
N VAL A 461 -4.71 16.24 -20.53
CA VAL A 461 -6.00 15.80 -21.12
C VAL A 461 -5.78 15.53 -22.60
N ARG A 462 -6.35 14.46 -23.14
CA ARG A 462 -6.35 14.17 -24.58
C ARG A 462 -7.78 14.11 -25.11
N LEU A 463 -7.97 14.45 -26.37
CA LEU A 463 -9.23 14.28 -27.10
C LEU A 463 -8.92 13.53 -28.39
N ASP A 464 -9.78 12.59 -28.77
CA ASP A 464 -9.57 11.73 -29.95
C ASP A 464 -9.64 12.51 -31.29
N SER A 465 -10.02 13.78 -31.24
CA SER A 465 -9.92 14.74 -32.35
C SER A 465 -8.53 15.39 -32.50
N ASP A 466 -7.58 15.11 -31.60
CA ASP A 466 -6.18 15.59 -31.54
C ASP A 466 -6.00 17.07 -32.04
N PRO A 467 -6.81 18.05 -31.54
CA PRO A 467 -6.87 19.40 -32.11
C PRO A 467 -5.55 20.17 -31.96
N THR A 468 -4.80 19.91 -30.89
CA THR A 468 -3.48 20.51 -30.64
C THR A 468 -2.46 20.09 -31.70
N MET A 469 -2.47 18.83 -32.16
CA MET A 469 -1.62 18.38 -33.27
C MET A 469 -2.03 19.06 -34.58
N ALA A 470 -3.33 19.16 -34.86
CA ALA A 470 -3.83 19.79 -36.09
C ALA A 470 -3.51 21.30 -36.19
N LEU A 471 -3.43 22.01 -35.06
CA LEU A 471 -3.19 23.47 -35.02
C LEU A 471 -1.71 23.85 -34.85
N LEU A 472 -0.92 23.03 -34.14
CA LEU A 472 0.50 23.29 -33.87
C LEU A 472 1.46 22.54 -34.81
N GLY A 473 1.02 21.44 -35.45
CA GLY A 473 1.88 20.59 -36.29
C GLY A 473 2.30 21.22 -37.62
N ASP A 474 1.50 22.15 -38.17
CA ASP A 474 1.97 23.01 -39.27
C ASP A 474 2.99 24.01 -38.74
N LEU A 475 4.27 23.80 -39.03
CA LEU A 475 5.38 24.68 -38.65
C LEU A 475 5.93 25.48 -39.85
N GLU A 476 5.33 25.40 -41.03
CA GLU A 476 5.82 26.12 -42.22
C GLU A 476 5.43 27.60 -42.20
N GLY A 477 6.24 28.46 -42.84
CA GLY A 477 6.00 29.91 -42.97
C GLY A 477 6.00 30.76 -41.68
N LYS A 478 5.94 30.14 -40.50
CA LYS A 478 5.81 30.77 -39.18
C LYS A 478 7.11 31.41 -38.68
N SER A 479 7.01 32.44 -37.84
CA SER A 479 8.15 33.15 -37.23
C SER A 479 8.86 32.30 -36.17
N VAL A 480 10.13 32.62 -35.86
CA VAL A 480 10.96 31.83 -34.91
C VAL A 480 10.28 31.71 -33.53
N ALA A 481 9.79 32.82 -32.98
CA ALA A 481 9.06 32.82 -31.70
C ALA A 481 7.78 31.97 -31.74
N HIS A 482 7.03 32.00 -32.85
CA HIS A 482 5.84 31.17 -33.01
C HIS A 482 6.18 29.67 -33.15
N LYS A 483 7.24 29.32 -33.90
CA LYS A 483 7.72 27.93 -34.01
C LYS A 483 8.17 27.40 -32.65
N MET A 484 9.01 28.15 -31.92
CA MET A 484 9.44 27.80 -30.56
C MET A 484 8.23 27.56 -29.65
N ALA A 485 7.26 28.47 -29.64
CA ALA A 485 6.07 28.34 -28.80
C ALA A 485 5.15 27.17 -29.21
N SER A 486 5.09 26.83 -30.49
CA SER A 486 4.35 25.65 -30.99
C SER A 486 5.04 24.34 -30.59
N ILE A 487 6.37 24.27 -30.69
CA ILE A 487 7.18 23.11 -30.27
C ILE A 487 7.06 22.90 -28.76
N MET A 488 7.21 23.96 -27.96
CA MET A 488 6.92 23.93 -26.52
C MET A 488 5.49 23.48 -26.23
N GLY A 489 4.51 23.96 -26.99
CA GLY A 489 3.10 23.61 -26.82
C GLY A 489 2.82 22.13 -27.06
N LEU A 490 3.41 21.55 -28.10
CA LEU A 490 3.37 20.11 -28.37
C LEU A 490 4.04 19.31 -27.25
N GLY A 491 5.24 19.71 -26.81
CA GLY A 491 5.96 19.06 -25.70
C GLY A 491 5.22 19.12 -24.36
N LEU A 492 4.45 20.19 -24.10
CA LEU A 492 3.63 20.33 -22.89
C LEU A 492 2.31 19.55 -22.95
N ALA A 493 1.73 19.40 -24.14
CA ALA A 493 0.48 18.66 -24.34
C ALA A 493 0.70 17.14 -24.26
N TYR A 494 1.69 16.63 -25.00
CA TYR A 494 1.97 15.20 -25.17
C TYR A 494 3.09 14.68 -24.24
N ALA A 495 3.33 15.36 -23.13
CA ALA A 495 4.37 14.98 -22.16
C ALA A 495 4.09 13.59 -21.55
N GLY A 496 5.01 12.65 -21.73
CA GLY A 496 4.88 11.24 -21.33
C GLY A 496 4.03 10.37 -22.26
N SER A 497 3.52 10.89 -23.38
CA SER A 497 2.62 10.16 -24.27
C SER A 497 3.30 9.26 -25.31
N GLN A 498 4.63 9.30 -25.44
CA GLN A 498 5.45 8.40 -26.30
C GLN A 498 4.96 8.28 -27.77
N LYS A 499 4.37 9.33 -28.35
CA LYS A 499 3.74 9.27 -29.69
C LYS A 499 4.76 9.43 -30.83
N GLU A 500 4.92 8.39 -31.65
CA GLU A 500 5.86 8.36 -32.78
C GLU A 500 5.62 9.48 -33.82
N ASP A 501 4.38 9.89 -34.09
CA ASP A 501 4.04 11.03 -34.97
C ASP A 501 4.83 12.32 -34.65
N LEU A 502 5.14 12.53 -33.36
CA LEU A 502 5.86 13.73 -32.88
C LEU A 502 7.37 13.58 -33.02
N LEU A 503 7.88 12.35 -33.07
CA LEU A 503 9.28 12.06 -33.35
C LEU A 503 9.62 12.45 -34.80
N GLU A 504 8.82 12.00 -35.77
CA GLU A 504 9.01 12.36 -37.18
C GLU A 504 8.94 13.88 -37.42
N LEU A 505 8.08 14.59 -36.70
CA LEU A 505 7.92 16.05 -36.81
C LEU A 505 9.06 16.85 -36.16
N LEU A 506 9.57 16.42 -35.01
CA LEU A 506 10.51 17.22 -34.20
C LEU A 506 11.97 16.83 -34.38
N LEU A 507 12.29 15.56 -34.68
CA LEU A 507 13.67 15.10 -34.88
C LEU A 507 14.42 15.90 -35.98
N PRO A 508 13.80 16.26 -37.12
CA PRO A 508 14.45 17.12 -38.12
C PRO A 508 14.91 18.48 -37.58
N TYR A 509 14.24 19.06 -36.56
CA TYR A 509 14.64 20.32 -35.95
C TYR A 509 15.76 20.18 -34.90
N VAL A 510 16.02 18.95 -34.42
CA VAL A 510 17.22 18.64 -33.63
C VAL A 510 18.41 18.48 -34.58
N SER A 511 18.27 17.66 -35.63
CA SER A 511 19.35 17.32 -36.56
C SER A 511 19.70 18.39 -37.61
N ASP A 512 18.79 19.32 -37.95
CA ASP A 512 19.11 20.43 -38.86
C ASP A 512 20.02 21.45 -38.16
N THR A 513 21.31 21.41 -38.50
CA THR A 513 22.32 22.26 -37.86
C THR A 513 22.30 23.72 -38.33
N SER A 514 21.53 24.03 -39.39
CA SER A 514 21.31 25.40 -39.88
C SER A 514 20.27 26.20 -39.08
N VAL A 515 19.52 25.53 -38.21
CA VAL A 515 18.49 26.11 -37.34
C VAL A 515 19.11 26.78 -36.11
N ASP A 516 18.49 27.88 -35.67
CA ASP A 516 18.85 28.62 -34.45
C ASP A 516 18.85 27.73 -33.19
N MET A 517 19.86 27.91 -32.34
CA MET A 517 20.12 27.08 -31.16
C MET A 517 18.91 27.06 -30.19
N GLN A 518 18.17 28.17 -30.09
CA GLN A 518 16.96 28.23 -29.26
C GLN A 518 15.90 27.22 -29.70
N LEU A 519 15.69 27.07 -31.01
CA LEU A 519 14.67 26.18 -31.57
C LEU A 519 15.14 24.72 -31.53
N SER A 520 16.41 24.46 -31.83
CA SER A 520 16.99 23.11 -31.79
C SER A 520 17.04 22.55 -30.36
N ALA A 521 17.43 23.36 -29.37
CA ALA A 521 17.41 22.97 -27.96
C ALA A 521 15.99 22.78 -27.40
N MET A 522 15.01 23.58 -27.85
CA MET A 522 13.61 23.42 -27.43
C MET A 522 12.92 22.23 -28.11
N ALA A 523 13.32 21.85 -29.32
CA ALA A 523 12.90 20.59 -29.94
C ALA A 523 13.45 19.38 -29.15
N ALA A 524 14.75 19.39 -28.79
CA ALA A 524 15.37 18.35 -27.97
C ALA A 524 14.72 18.24 -26.57
N LEU A 525 14.45 19.36 -25.91
CA LEU A 525 13.72 19.39 -24.64
C LEU A 525 12.28 18.84 -24.77
N SER A 526 11.58 19.21 -25.84
CA SER A 526 10.18 18.79 -26.05
C SER A 526 10.10 17.29 -26.36
N LEU A 527 11.02 16.74 -27.14
CA LEU A 527 11.17 15.29 -27.32
C LEU A 527 11.51 14.60 -26.00
N GLY A 528 12.47 15.13 -25.23
CA GLY A 528 12.80 14.63 -23.89
C GLY A 528 11.59 14.61 -22.93
N LEU A 529 10.66 15.56 -23.06
CA LEU A 529 9.40 15.62 -22.29
C LEU A 529 8.31 14.67 -22.80
N ILE A 530 8.28 14.34 -24.10
CA ILE A 530 7.35 13.35 -24.68
C ILE A 530 7.80 11.92 -24.34
N PHE A 531 9.11 11.67 -24.35
CA PHE A 531 9.75 10.35 -24.24
C PHE A 531 10.44 10.10 -22.88
N VAL A 532 9.95 10.73 -21.80
CA VAL A 532 10.55 10.66 -20.44
C VAL A 532 10.65 9.21 -19.93
N GLY A 533 11.87 8.73 -19.69
CA GLY A 533 12.12 7.38 -19.17
C GLY A 533 11.73 6.27 -20.13
N SER A 534 11.97 6.45 -21.43
CA SER A 534 11.78 5.44 -22.49
C SER A 534 13.09 4.96 -23.13
N ALA A 535 14.22 5.65 -22.89
CA ALA A 535 15.52 5.39 -23.49
C ALA A 535 15.56 5.29 -25.05
N GLN A 536 14.63 5.91 -25.78
CA GLN A 536 14.59 5.78 -27.24
C GLN A 536 15.90 6.23 -27.92
N SER A 537 16.50 5.31 -28.69
CA SER A 537 17.76 5.47 -29.42
C SER A 537 17.77 6.71 -30.30
N ASP A 538 16.71 6.92 -31.07
CA ASP A 538 16.73 7.85 -32.20
C ASP A 538 16.85 9.31 -31.75
N VAL A 539 16.33 9.63 -30.56
CA VAL A 539 16.46 10.96 -29.95
C VAL A 539 17.83 11.13 -29.29
N SER A 540 18.35 10.09 -28.62
CA SER A 540 19.66 10.17 -27.97
C SER A 540 20.80 10.22 -28.99
N GLU A 541 20.74 9.41 -30.05
CA GLU A 541 21.64 9.48 -31.21
C GLU A 541 21.56 10.85 -31.91
N ALA A 542 20.38 11.40 -32.17
CA ALA A 542 20.24 12.72 -32.80
C ALA A 542 20.85 13.86 -31.96
N ILE A 543 20.70 13.81 -30.63
CA ILE A 543 21.33 14.79 -29.72
C ILE A 543 22.85 14.58 -29.64
N ILE A 544 23.32 13.33 -29.54
CA ILE A 544 24.76 13.01 -29.51
C ILE A 544 25.44 13.41 -30.82
N GLN A 545 24.83 13.14 -31.98
CA GLN A 545 25.30 13.62 -33.29
C GLN A 545 25.38 15.16 -33.34
N THR A 546 24.43 15.85 -32.71
CA THR A 546 24.42 17.32 -32.61
C THR A 546 25.52 17.86 -31.69
N PHE A 547 25.99 17.08 -30.71
CA PHE A 547 27.18 17.40 -29.89
C PHE A 547 28.51 17.05 -30.59
N LEU A 548 28.48 16.21 -31.63
CA LEU A 548 29.66 15.81 -32.42
C LEU A 548 29.94 16.73 -33.63
N ASP A 549 29.05 17.68 -33.96
CA ASP A 549 29.26 18.61 -35.08
C ASP A 549 30.23 19.76 -34.71
N GLU A 550 31.41 19.75 -35.33
CA GLU A 550 32.46 20.76 -35.17
C GLU A 550 31.97 22.20 -35.48
N ASP A 551 31.05 22.38 -36.44
CA ASP A 551 30.53 23.71 -36.79
C ASP A 551 29.65 24.30 -35.67
N ARG A 552 29.01 23.45 -34.84
CA ARG A 552 28.19 23.88 -33.70
C ARG A 552 28.99 24.15 -32.42
N THR A 553 30.25 23.74 -32.30
CA THR A 553 31.08 23.94 -31.09
C THR A 553 31.12 25.38 -30.58
N ASN A 554 31.11 26.37 -31.48
CA ASN A 554 31.09 27.79 -31.12
C ASN A 554 29.73 28.29 -30.59
N GLN A 555 28.63 27.64 -31.00
CA GLN A 555 27.26 27.96 -30.57
C GLN A 555 26.86 27.19 -29.31
N LEU A 556 27.44 26.00 -29.08
CA LEU A 556 27.17 25.15 -27.92
C LEU A 556 27.58 25.80 -26.57
N LYS A 557 28.32 26.91 -26.58
CA LYS A 557 28.59 27.76 -25.40
C LYS A 557 27.43 28.68 -25.00
N ASP A 558 26.34 28.73 -25.77
CA ASP A 558 25.13 29.46 -25.40
C ASP A 558 24.34 28.75 -24.28
N LYS A 559 23.53 29.52 -23.55
CA LYS A 559 22.71 29.04 -22.43
C LYS A 559 21.68 27.99 -22.85
N TRP A 560 21.24 28.03 -24.11
CA TRP A 560 20.22 27.15 -24.66
C TRP A 560 20.66 25.68 -24.73
N THR A 561 21.96 25.41 -24.88
CA THR A 561 22.52 24.03 -24.85
C THR A 561 22.13 23.26 -23.59
N ARG A 562 21.89 23.94 -22.47
CA ARG A 562 21.45 23.34 -21.19
C ARG A 562 20.10 22.62 -21.31
N PHE A 563 19.21 23.07 -22.19
CA PHE A 563 17.94 22.41 -22.47
C PHE A 563 18.09 21.21 -23.41
N MET A 564 19.11 21.21 -24.27
CA MET A 564 19.48 20.04 -25.07
C MET A 564 20.12 18.94 -24.20
N THR A 565 21.02 19.30 -23.27
CA THR A 565 21.55 18.34 -22.27
C THR A 565 20.48 17.83 -21.31
N LEU A 566 19.51 18.68 -20.95
CA LEU A 566 18.34 18.24 -20.16
C LEU A 566 17.43 17.32 -20.97
N GLY A 567 17.17 17.63 -22.25
CA GLY A 567 16.39 16.77 -23.15
C GLY A 567 16.96 15.34 -23.21
N LEU A 568 18.28 15.21 -23.39
CA LEU A 568 18.98 13.93 -23.33
C LEU A 568 18.81 13.23 -21.96
N ALA A 569 19.00 13.94 -20.85
CA ALA A 569 18.89 13.38 -19.51
C ALA A 569 17.46 12.92 -19.15
N LEU A 570 16.42 13.59 -19.68
CA LEU A 570 15.02 13.22 -19.45
C LEU A 570 14.62 11.91 -20.14
N LEU A 571 15.24 11.55 -21.27
CA LEU A 571 14.97 10.28 -21.96
C LEU A 571 15.18 9.06 -21.06
N PHE A 572 16.14 9.15 -20.12
CA PHE A 572 16.55 8.06 -19.23
C PHE A 572 16.05 8.23 -17.79
N PHE A 573 15.04 9.08 -17.56
CA PHE A 573 14.55 9.38 -16.22
C PHE A 573 14.01 8.10 -15.53
N GLY A 574 14.66 7.69 -14.44
CA GLY A 574 14.31 6.47 -13.70
C GLY A 574 14.77 5.16 -14.32
N GLN A 575 15.64 5.17 -15.34
CA GLN A 575 16.27 3.97 -15.91
C GLN A 575 17.74 3.91 -15.45
N GLN A 576 18.13 2.85 -14.75
CA GLN A 576 19.46 2.76 -14.12
C GLN A 576 20.51 2.11 -15.05
N GLU A 577 20.19 0.99 -15.71
CA GLU A 577 21.15 0.24 -16.55
C GLU A 577 21.54 0.98 -17.85
N GLU A 578 20.55 1.41 -18.64
CA GLU A 578 20.75 2.04 -19.96
C GLU A 578 21.61 3.31 -19.92
N VAL A 579 21.70 3.95 -18.75
CA VAL A 579 22.45 5.20 -18.57
C VAL A 579 23.95 4.96 -18.55
N ASP A 580 24.46 3.84 -18.03
CA ASP A 580 25.92 3.61 -17.99
C ASP A 580 26.53 3.54 -19.39
N VAL A 581 25.80 2.99 -20.38
CA VAL A 581 26.20 3.01 -21.80
C VAL A 581 26.34 4.45 -22.31
N VAL A 582 25.36 5.30 -22.00
CA VAL A 582 25.31 6.71 -22.43
C VAL A 582 26.36 7.56 -21.68
N LEU A 583 26.64 7.25 -20.42
CA LEU A 583 27.71 7.90 -19.65
C LEU A 583 29.08 7.60 -20.28
N GLU A 584 29.34 6.37 -20.74
CA GLU A 584 30.58 6.05 -21.46
C GLU A 584 30.65 6.72 -22.84
N THR A 585 29.55 6.79 -23.61
CA THR A 585 29.57 7.54 -24.89
C THR A 585 29.80 9.04 -24.68
N LEU A 586 29.22 9.65 -23.65
CA LEU A 586 29.47 11.06 -23.30
C LEU A 586 30.92 11.27 -22.84
N LYS A 587 31.48 10.40 -21.99
CA LYS A 587 32.89 10.46 -21.56
C LYS A 587 33.89 10.38 -22.73
N ALA A 588 33.51 9.73 -23.84
CA ALA A 588 34.31 9.65 -25.05
C ALA A 588 34.22 10.90 -25.96
N ILE A 589 33.41 11.91 -25.61
CA ILE A 589 33.24 13.16 -26.37
C ILE A 589 33.97 14.30 -25.64
N ASP A 590 35.07 14.76 -26.23
CA ASP A 590 35.87 15.90 -25.76
C ASP A 590 35.15 17.25 -25.97
N HIS A 591 34.08 17.50 -25.21
CA HIS A 591 33.28 18.73 -25.27
C HIS A 591 32.96 19.31 -23.87
N PRO A 592 33.08 20.62 -23.62
CA PRO A 592 32.86 21.22 -22.30
C PRO A 592 31.46 20.99 -21.67
N MET A 593 30.42 20.76 -22.48
CA MET A 593 29.08 20.40 -21.97
C MET A 593 28.89 18.90 -21.72
N SER A 594 29.88 18.04 -22.04
CA SER A 594 29.78 16.59 -21.80
C SER A 594 29.70 16.26 -20.31
N LYS A 595 30.62 16.76 -19.46
CA LYS A 595 30.54 16.51 -18.00
C LYS A 595 29.23 17.03 -17.36
N PRO A 596 28.74 18.25 -17.69
CA PRO A 596 27.41 18.68 -17.26
C PRO A 596 26.28 17.74 -17.73
N ALA A 597 26.33 17.22 -18.97
CA ALA A 597 25.34 16.29 -19.48
C ALA A 597 25.40 14.93 -18.78
N SER A 598 26.59 14.37 -18.54
CA SER A 598 26.77 13.08 -17.89
C SER A 598 26.26 13.12 -16.45
N VAL A 599 26.61 14.15 -15.67
CA VAL A 599 26.10 14.31 -14.30
C VAL A 599 24.59 14.55 -14.28
N LEU A 600 24.02 15.28 -15.25
CA LEU A 600 22.57 15.48 -15.33
C LEU A 600 21.81 14.20 -15.72
N ALA A 601 22.37 13.37 -16.61
CA ALA A 601 21.81 12.06 -16.97
C ALA A 601 21.87 11.08 -15.79
N GLU A 602 23.02 10.99 -15.11
CA GLU A 602 23.16 10.21 -13.87
C GLU A 602 22.14 10.63 -12.81
N ILE A 603 21.95 11.93 -12.60
CA ILE A 603 20.93 12.44 -11.68
C ILE A 603 19.52 11.98 -12.07
N CYS A 604 19.16 12.04 -13.35
CA CYS A 604 17.83 11.64 -13.82
C CYS A 604 17.60 10.12 -13.70
N ALA A 605 18.64 9.30 -13.89
CA ALA A 605 18.61 7.86 -13.67
C ALA A 605 18.27 7.49 -12.21
N TRP A 606 18.98 8.11 -11.27
CA TRP A 606 18.94 7.79 -9.83
C TRP A 606 17.92 8.63 -9.04
N THR A 607 17.07 9.41 -9.71
CA THR A 607 16.08 10.29 -9.06
C THR A 607 15.05 9.50 -8.25
N GLY A 608 14.87 9.88 -6.98
CA GLY A 608 13.95 9.26 -6.03
C GLY A 608 14.40 7.94 -5.41
N THR A 609 15.62 7.46 -5.71
CA THR A 609 16.13 6.17 -5.24
C THR A 609 16.69 6.16 -3.82
N GLY A 610 16.98 7.33 -3.23
CA GLY A 610 17.67 7.44 -1.92
C GLY A 610 19.15 7.07 -1.92
N ALA A 611 19.67 6.46 -3.01
CA ALA A 611 20.95 5.76 -3.07
C ALA A 611 22.13 6.52 -2.46
N VAL A 612 22.54 6.10 -1.25
CA VAL A 612 23.57 6.78 -0.44
C VAL A 612 24.91 6.87 -1.15
N LEU A 613 25.30 5.87 -1.95
CA LEU A 613 26.52 5.89 -2.75
C LEU A 613 26.51 7.01 -3.81
N LYS A 614 25.36 7.25 -4.46
CA LYS A 614 25.20 8.36 -5.42
C LYS A 614 25.17 9.71 -4.72
N LEU A 615 24.52 9.82 -3.56
CA LEU A 615 24.61 11.03 -2.72
C LEU A 615 26.06 11.33 -2.30
N GLN A 616 26.87 10.31 -1.99
CA GLN A 616 28.30 10.50 -1.69
C GLN A 616 29.12 10.93 -2.92
N GLN A 617 28.88 10.34 -4.10
CA GLN A 617 29.54 10.73 -5.35
C GLN A 617 29.23 12.19 -5.72
N LEU A 618 27.96 12.60 -5.68
CA LEU A 618 27.54 13.99 -5.91
C LEU A 618 28.13 14.95 -4.85
N LEU A 619 28.30 14.51 -3.60
CA LEU A 619 28.97 15.31 -2.56
C LEU A 619 30.49 15.43 -2.75
N HIS A 620 31.14 14.46 -3.38
CA HIS A 620 32.56 14.60 -3.77
C HIS A 620 32.71 15.72 -4.80
N ILE A 621 31.89 15.68 -5.85
CA ILE A 621 31.81 16.72 -6.90
C ILE A 621 31.51 18.11 -6.31
N CYS A 622 30.67 18.20 -5.28
CA CYS A 622 30.38 19.47 -4.59
C CYS A 622 31.50 19.97 -3.64
N ASN A 623 32.48 19.13 -3.31
CA ASN A 623 33.63 19.49 -2.46
C ASN A 623 34.93 19.69 -3.27
N GLU A 624 34.95 19.32 -4.55
CA GLU A 624 36.05 19.62 -5.47
C GLU A 624 36.09 21.12 -5.78
N HIS A 625 37.00 21.83 -5.11
CA HIS A 625 37.26 23.25 -5.33
C HIS A 625 37.84 23.51 -6.73
N ILE A 626 37.24 24.43 -7.46
CA ILE A 626 37.78 24.89 -8.73
C ILE A 626 38.96 25.83 -8.45
N GLU A 627 40.19 25.34 -8.65
CA GLU A 627 41.39 26.19 -8.60
C GLU A 627 41.38 27.21 -9.76
N GLU A 628 40.86 28.42 -9.50
CA GLU A 628 41.23 29.61 -10.26
C GLU A 628 42.76 29.81 -10.13
N LYS A 629 43.52 29.29 -11.10
CA LYS A 629 44.92 29.69 -11.30
C LYS A 629 44.95 31.17 -11.67
N GLU A 630 45.11 32.03 -10.67
CA GLU A 630 45.48 33.43 -10.88
C GLU A 630 46.70 33.49 -11.81
N GLU A 631 46.56 34.15 -12.98
CA GLU A 631 47.67 34.46 -13.87
C GLU A 631 48.62 35.43 -13.15
N LYS A 632 49.63 34.90 -12.45
CA LYS A 632 50.69 35.72 -11.88
C LYS A 632 51.52 36.32 -13.01
N GLU A 633 51.51 37.65 -13.07
CA GLU A 633 52.38 38.44 -13.93
C GLU A 633 53.86 38.14 -13.64
N ASP A 634 54.47 37.30 -14.47
CA ASP A 634 55.92 37.23 -14.68
C ASP A 634 56.16 36.97 -16.17
N ASP A 635 56.94 37.86 -16.80
CA ASP A 635 57.07 37.96 -18.26
C ASP A 635 57.98 36.88 -18.88
N ASP A 636 57.95 36.78 -20.21
CA ASP A 636 58.87 35.98 -21.05
C ASP A 636 58.91 34.45 -20.84
N LYS A 637 57.86 33.77 -21.32
CA LYS A 637 58.05 32.77 -22.42
C LYS A 637 56.78 32.42 -23.17
N LYS A 638 56.87 32.43 -24.50
CA LYS A 638 55.95 31.71 -25.39
C LYS A 638 56.54 30.34 -25.70
N ASP A 639 55.80 29.30 -25.35
CA ASP A 639 55.83 27.99 -26.00
C ASP A 639 54.39 27.43 -25.95
N GLU A 640 54.11 26.37 -26.72
CA GLU A 640 52.77 26.07 -27.24
C GLU A 640 52.03 25.00 -26.39
N GLY A 641 50.70 25.17 -26.20
CA GLY A 641 49.80 24.02 -25.97
C GLY A 641 49.18 23.78 -24.59
N GLU A 642 49.07 24.74 -23.67
CA GLU A 642 48.13 24.59 -22.52
C GLU A 642 46.72 25.09 -22.89
N GLU A 643 45.75 24.18 -22.86
CA GLU A 643 44.33 24.49 -23.09
C GLU A 643 43.73 25.28 -21.93
N LYS A 644 42.89 26.27 -22.26
CA LYS A 644 42.09 26.97 -21.24
C LYS A 644 41.00 26.05 -20.73
N ARG A 645 41.15 25.56 -19.50
CA ARG A 645 40.07 24.88 -18.76
C ARG A 645 38.85 25.80 -18.70
N ASP A 646 37.76 25.41 -19.37
CA ASP A 646 36.52 26.20 -19.45
C ASP A 646 35.79 26.18 -18.09
N LEU A 647 36.17 27.09 -17.18
CA LEU A 647 35.62 27.18 -15.81
C LEU A 647 34.08 27.17 -15.78
N SER A 648 33.42 27.77 -16.77
CA SER A 648 31.95 27.79 -16.85
C SER A 648 31.29 26.41 -17.04
N GLY A 649 32.03 25.39 -17.49
CA GLY A 649 31.54 24.01 -17.57
C GLY A 649 31.54 23.35 -16.19
N ASP A 650 32.69 23.36 -15.51
CA ASP A 650 32.85 22.74 -14.19
C ASP A 650 31.97 23.44 -13.11
N MET A 651 31.74 24.76 -13.23
CA MET A 651 30.77 25.49 -12.40
C MET A 651 29.31 25.03 -12.59
N LEU A 652 28.92 24.55 -13.79
CA LEU A 652 27.60 23.96 -14.03
C LEU A 652 27.51 22.53 -13.48
N VAL A 653 28.62 21.76 -13.53
CA VAL A 653 28.69 20.42 -12.92
C VAL A 653 28.39 20.48 -11.42
N GLN A 654 29.05 21.38 -10.67
CA GLN A 654 28.76 21.60 -9.25
C GLN A 654 27.29 21.97 -9.01
N ALA A 655 26.72 22.86 -9.82
CA ALA A 655 25.34 23.32 -9.66
C ALA A 655 24.29 22.24 -9.96
N TYR A 656 24.52 21.39 -10.98
CA TYR A 656 23.70 20.21 -11.22
C TYR A 656 23.84 19.19 -10.09
N ALA A 657 25.05 18.91 -9.61
CA ALA A 657 25.25 17.99 -8.48
C ALA A 657 24.46 18.41 -7.22
N VAL A 658 24.45 19.70 -6.89
CA VAL A 658 23.63 20.26 -5.79
C VAL A 658 22.13 20.01 -5.97
N ILE A 659 21.60 20.12 -7.20
CA ILE A 659 20.19 19.79 -7.50
C ILE A 659 19.95 18.28 -7.48
N GLY A 660 20.94 17.49 -7.91
CA GLY A 660 20.92 16.03 -7.87
C GLY A 660 20.74 15.47 -6.46
N LEU A 661 21.42 16.05 -5.47
CA LEU A 661 21.24 15.69 -4.06
C LEU A 661 19.78 15.80 -3.62
N SER A 662 19.04 16.79 -4.13
CA SER A 662 17.61 16.93 -3.86
C SER A 662 16.73 15.93 -4.61
N LEU A 663 17.05 15.64 -5.88
CA LEU A 663 16.26 14.71 -6.70
C LEU A 663 16.42 13.26 -6.25
N VAL A 664 17.64 12.80 -5.98
CA VAL A 664 17.92 11.46 -5.45
C VAL A 664 17.25 11.28 -4.09
N ALA A 665 17.34 12.28 -3.20
CA ALA A 665 16.74 12.24 -1.87
C ALA A 665 15.23 12.52 -1.84
N MET A 666 14.60 12.94 -2.95
CA MET A 666 13.22 13.46 -2.94
C MET A 666 12.19 12.43 -2.41
N GLY A 667 12.47 11.13 -2.55
CA GLY A 667 11.60 10.03 -2.10
C GLY A 667 11.68 9.66 -0.62
N GLU A 668 12.75 10.03 0.10
CA GLU A 668 13.03 9.51 1.45
C GLU A 668 13.10 10.60 2.51
N GLU A 669 12.35 10.48 3.61
CA GLU A 669 12.46 11.46 4.71
C GLU A 669 13.85 11.46 5.38
N VAL A 670 14.53 10.31 5.43
CA VAL A 670 15.90 10.19 5.99
C VAL A 670 16.92 10.87 5.07
N GLY A 671 16.90 10.55 3.77
CA GLY A 671 17.74 11.19 2.75
C GLY A 671 17.53 12.71 2.71
N GLN A 672 16.27 13.17 2.69
CA GLN A 672 15.94 14.61 2.78
C GLN A 672 16.55 15.24 4.03
N ASP A 673 16.40 14.63 5.21
CA ASP A 673 16.86 15.24 6.46
C ASP A 673 18.39 15.25 6.60
N MET A 674 19.09 14.33 5.91
CA MET A 674 20.56 14.35 5.73
C MET A 674 20.99 15.46 4.76
N VAL A 675 20.44 15.52 3.55
CA VAL A 675 20.79 16.51 2.53
C VAL A 675 20.52 17.93 3.02
N LEU A 676 19.41 18.17 3.74
CA LEU A 676 19.09 19.46 4.38
C LEU A 676 20.13 19.92 5.42
N ARG A 677 20.91 19.01 6.03
CA ARG A 677 22.04 19.39 6.91
C ARG A 677 23.25 19.79 6.06
N GLN A 678 23.54 19.00 5.03
CA GLN A 678 24.70 19.21 4.16
C GLN A 678 24.59 20.48 3.30
N PHE A 679 23.38 20.86 2.89
CA PHE A 679 23.08 22.16 2.30
C PHE A 679 23.43 23.34 3.24
N GLY A 680 23.33 23.17 4.56
CA GLY A 680 23.81 24.15 5.53
C GLY A 680 25.33 24.34 5.48
N HIS A 681 26.10 23.26 5.25
CA HIS A 681 27.55 23.33 5.06
C HIS A 681 27.91 23.93 3.70
N LEU A 682 27.26 23.47 2.61
CA LEU A 682 27.49 23.98 1.26
C LEU A 682 27.16 25.48 1.12
N MET A 683 26.18 26.01 1.87
CA MET A 683 25.90 27.45 1.92
C MET A 683 26.93 28.29 2.68
N HIS A 684 27.77 27.67 3.52
CA HIS A 684 28.81 28.35 4.30
C HIS A 684 30.23 28.20 3.73
N TYR A 685 30.51 27.10 3.02
CA TYR A 685 31.84 26.76 2.51
C TYR A 685 31.91 26.58 0.99
N GLY A 686 30.76 26.43 0.31
CA GLY A 686 30.68 26.25 -1.14
C GLY A 686 30.85 27.54 -1.93
N GLU A 687 31.23 27.37 -3.20
CA GLU A 687 31.44 28.45 -4.16
C GLU A 687 30.15 29.22 -4.50
N ALA A 688 30.28 30.36 -5.18
CA ALA A 688 29.15 31.22 -5.51
C ALA A 688 28.04 30.51 -6.31
N ASN A 689 28.39 29.53 -7.14
CA ASN A 689 27.46 28.76 -7.96
C ASN A 689 26.66 27.76 -7.09
N ILE A 690 27.35 27.03 -6.21
CA ILE A 690 26.75 26.17 -5.18
C ILE A 690 25.76 26.98 -4.32
N ARG A 691 26.16 28.18 -3.87
CA ARG A 691 25.29 29.07 -3.07
C ARG A 691 24.03 29.55 -3.81
N LYS A 692 24.04 29.62 -5.15
CA LYS A 692 22.85 29.94 -5.98
C LYS A 692 21.96 28.73 -6.25
N ALA A 693 22.54 27.52 -6.32
CA ALA A 693 21.82 26.27 -6.54
C ALA A 693 21.12 25.74 -5.27
N VAL A 694 21.77 25.80 -4.09
CA VAL A 694 21.23 25.22 -2.86
C VAL A 694 19.80 25.71 -2.51
N PRO A 695 19.44 27.00 -2.61
CA PRO A 695 18.07 27.43 -2.33
C PRO A 695 17.02 26.77 -3.25
N LEU A 696 17.31 26.63 -4.55
CA LEU A 696 16.43 25.92 -5.49
C LEU A 696 16.30 24.45 -5.11
N ALA A 697 17.44 23.81 -4.81
CA ALA A 697 17.51 22.42 -4.40
C ALA A 697 16.69 22.17 -3.11
N MET A 698 16.74 23.07 -2.12
CA MET A 698 15.88 23.02 -0.93
C MET A 698 14.38 23.15 -1.25
N GLY A 699 14.01 23.88 -2.31
CA GLY A 699 12.63 23.94 -2.81
C GLY A 699 12.17 22.64 -3.47
N LEU A 700 13.06 21.99 -4.24
CA LEU A 700 12.80 20.71 -4.91
C LEU A 700 12.69 19.51 -3.94
N ILE A 701 13.25 19.58 -2.73
CA ILE A 701 13.10 18.53 -1.71
C ILE A 701 11.65 18.39 -1.20
N SER A 702 10.88 19.50 -1.18
CA SER A 702 9.56 19.53 -0.54
C SER A 702 8.55 20.40 -1.32
N PRO A 703 8.31 20.12 -2.62
CA PRO A 703 7.33 20.84 -3.42
C PRO A 703 5.93 20.72 -2.80
N SER A 704 5.26 21.85 -2.60
CA SER A 704 3.95 21.93 -1.92
C SER A 704 3.91 21.37 -0.48
N ASN A 705 5.06 21.25 0.19
CA ASN A 705 5.21 20.78 1.57
C ASN A 705 5.96 21.82 2.45
N PRO A 706 5.25 22.72 3.17
CA PRO A 706 5.84 23.84 3.90
C PRO A 706 6.44 23.41 5.26
N GLN A 707 7.43 22.51 5.25
CA GLN A 707 8.20 22.11 6.43
C GLN A 707 8.84 23.33 7.11
N MET A 708 8.68 23.42 8.45
CA MET A 708 9.18 24.56 9.23
C MET A 708 10.71 24.72 9.14
N LYS A 709 11.45 23.61 9.18
CA LYS A 709 12.91 23.54 9.05
C LYS A 709 13.40 24.17 7.73
N VAL A 710 12.66 23.97 6.65
CA VAL A 710 13.04 24.42 5.29
C VAL A 710 12.75 25.90 5.11
N TYR A 711 11.51 26.37 5.35
CA TYR A 711 11.22 27.81 5.14
C TYR A 711 11.89 28.72 6.17
N ASP A 712 12.08 28.30 7.44
CA ASP A 712 12.84 29.12 8.42
C ASP A 712 14.36 29.14 8.13
N THR A 713 14.83 28.39 7.12
CA THR A 713 16.18 28.44 6.58
C THR A 713 16.22 29.27 5.29
N LEU A 714 15.32 29.01 4.32
CA LEU A 714 15.15 29.83 3.11
C LEU A 714 14.86 31.31 3.44
N SER A 715 14.12 31.58 4.53
CA SER A 715 13.87 32.93 5.06
C SER A 715 15.14 33.72 5.42
N ARG A 716 16.26 33.05 5.65
CA ARG A 716 17.56 33.69 5.94
C ARG A 716 18.30 33.97 4.64
N TYR A 717 18.28 33.00 3.72
CA TYR A 717 18.87 33.14 2.39
C TYR A 717 18.14 34.18 1.52
N SER A 718 16.83 34.39 1.74
CA SER A 718 16.05 35.49 1.13
C SER A 718 16.39 36.88 1.68
N HIS A 719 17.41 37.01 2.53
CA HIS A 719 18.00 38.25 3.01
C HIS A 719 19.54 38.24 2.84
N ASP A 720 20.09 37.37 1.98
CA ASP A 720 21.51 37.37 1.63
C ASP A 720 21.89 38.67 0.90
N ASN A 721 23.19 39.00 0.91
CA ASN A 721 23.72 40.16 0.19
C ASN A 721 23.79 39.88 -1.32
N ASP A 722 23.92 38.62 -1.75
CA ASP A 722 23.75 38.26 -3.15
C ASP A 722 22.26 38.14 -3.51
N ILE A 723 21.81 39.07 -4.37
CA ILE A 723 20.45 39.12 -4.88
C ILE A 723 20.09 37.86 -5.70
N ASP A 724 21.05 37.19 -6.35
CA ASP A 724 20.76 35.95 -7.09
C ASP A 724 20.35 34.82 -6.13
N VAL A 725 21.11 34.64 -5.04
CA VAL A 725 20.80 33.71 -3.95
C VAL A 725 19.46 34.04 -3.32
N ALA A 726 19.18 35.32 -3.07
CA ALA A 726 17.92 35.77 -2.49
C ALA A 726 16.72 35.54 -3.42
N VAL A 727 16.85 35.81 -4.73
CA VAL A 727 15.83 35.54 -5.76
C VAL A 727 15.51 34.05 -5.82
N ASN A 728 16.54 33.19 -5.83
CA ASN A 728 16.36 31.73 -5.85
C ASN A 728 15.71 31.22 -4.55
N ALA A 729 16.06 31.79 -3.39
CA ALA A 729 15.40 31.48 -2.12
C ALA A 729 13.92 31.93 -2.06
N ILE A 730 13.60 33.09 -2.65
CA ILE A 730 12.22 33.59 -2.79
C ILE A 730 11.40 32.64 -3.67
N PHE A 731 11.94 32.22 -4.81
CA PHE A 731 11.26 31.28 -5.70
C PHE A 731 11.07 29.90 -5.08
N ALA A 732 12.09 29.37 -4.40
CA ALA A 732 12.01 28.11 -3.66
C ALA A 732 10.93 28.13 -2.56
N MET A 733 10.75 29.26 -1.86
CA MET A 733 9.63 29.44 -0.94
C MET A 733 8.27 29.45 -1.66
N GLY A 734 8.19 29.92 -2.91
CA GLY A 734 7.02 29.78 -3.76
C GLY A 734 6.66 28.32 -4.08
N ILE A 735 7.66 27.50 -4.48
CA ILE A 735 7.50 26.06 -4.74
C ILE A 735 7.11 25.30 -3.46
N LEU A 736 7.81 25.55 -2.36
CA LEU A 736 7.55 24.91 -1.06
C LEU A 736 6.12 25.21 -0.55
N GLY A 737 5.64 26.42 -0.81
CA GLY A 737 4.31 26.88 -0.45
C GLY A 737 3.21 26.53 -1.46
N ALA A 738 3.53 25.97 -2.63
CA ALA A 738 2.64 26.00 -3.79
C ALA A 738 1.25 25.40 -3.51
N GLY A 739 0.21 26.19 -3.77
CA GLY A 739 -1.20 25.85 -3.52
C GLY A 739 -1.58 25.61 -2.05
N THR A 740 -0.65 25.64 -1.09
CA THR A 740 -0.94 25.32 0.32
C THR A 740 -1.63 26.44 1.10
N ASN A 741 -1.65 27.67 0.56
CA ASN A 741 -2.28 28.84 1.20
C ASN A 741 -1.76 29.13 2.63
N ASN A 742 -0.54 28.70 2.97
CA ASN A 742 0.04 28.80 4.32
C ASN A 742 0.16 30.26 4.80
N ALA A 743 -0.57 30.61 5.85
CA ALA A 743 -0.67 31.96 6.37
C ALA A 743 0.67 32.56 6.88
N ARG A 744 1.57 31.74 7.44
CA ARG A 744 2.89 32.22 7.91
C ARG A 744 3.79 32.57 6.73
N LEU A 745 3.77 31.74 5.68
CA LEU A 745 4.50 31.98 4.44
C LEU A 745 3.94 33.19 3.68
N ALA A 746 2.61 33.35 3.66
CA ALA A 746 1.94 34.53 3.09
C ALA A 746 2.26 35.83 3.85
N GLN A 747 2.56 35.76 5.14
CA GLN A 747 3.04 36.91 5.92
C GLN A 747 4.50 37.24 5.59
N LEU A 748 5.36 36.22 5.48
CA LEU A 748 6.77 36.36 5.15
C LEU A 748 6.99 36.95 3.76
N LEU A 749 6.28 36.45 2.73
CA LEU A 749 6.38 36.98 1.37
C LEU A 749 5.90 38.45 1.27
N ARG A 750 4.96 38.90 2.10
CA ARG A 750 4.57 40.33 2.17
C ARG A 750 5.61 41.20 2.89
N GLN A 751 6.33 40.64 3.86
CA GLN A 751 7.49 41.32 4.46
C GLN A 751 8.63 41.49 3.44
N LEU A 752 8.93 40.45 2.65
CA LEU A 752 9.91 40.52 1.57
C LEU A 752 9.51 41.49 0.46
N ALA A 753 8.23 41.57 0.08
CA ALA A 753 7.74 42.58 -0.87
C ALA A 753 8.00 44.02 -0.38
N SER A 754 7.85 44.26 0.93
CA SER A 754 8.16 45.56 1.53
C SER A 754 9.66 45.81 1.75
N TYR A 755 10.51 44.78 1.71
CA TYR A 755 11.96 44.89 1.80
C TYR A 755 12.58 45.17 0.41
N TYR A 756 12.28 44.32 -0.58
CA TYR A 756 12.77 44.44 -1.96
C TYR A 756 12.04 45.49 -2.81
N HIS A 757 11.31 46.42 -2.18
CA HIS A 757 10.47 47.41 -2.86
C HIS A 757 11.19 48.35 -3.86
N ARG A 758 12.53 48.33 -3.88
CA ARG A 758 13.40 49.14 -4.75
C ARG A 758 13.95 48.37 -5.95
N ASP A 759 13.99 47.04 -5.86
CA ASP A 759 14.51 46.18 -6.91
C ASP A 759 13.33 45.51 -7.63
N ALA A 760 13.09 45.94 -8.87
CA ALA A 760 12.02 45.40 -9.70
C ALA A 760 12.19 43.89 -9.96
N ASN A 761 13.43 43.39 -10.01
CA ASN A 761 13.71 41.98 -10.30
C ASN A 761 13.37 41.09 -9.10
N ALA A 762 13.86 41.43 -7.90
CA ALA A 762 13.49 40.71 -6.69
C ALA A 762 11.99 40.85 -6.37
N LEU A 763 11.39 42.03 -6.54
CA LEU A 763 9.97 42.25 -6.31
C LEU A 763 9.09 41.43 -7.28
N PHE A 764 9.47 41.31 -8.56
CA PHE A 764 8.80 40.44 -9.54
C PHE A 764 8.76 38.99 -9.06
N MET A 765 9.90 38.45 -8.59
CA MET A 765 9.96 37.09 -8.06
C MET A 765 9.14 36.92 -6.78
N VAL A 766 9.12 37.90 -5.87
CA VAL A 766 8.26 37.86 -4.68
C VAL A 766 6.77 37.80 -5.06
N ARG A 767 6.34 38.55 -6.08
CA ARG A 767 4.94 38.47 -6.54
C ARG A 767 4.64 37.11 -7.18
N ILE A 768 5.53 36.52 -7.98
CA ILE A 768 5.34 35.14 -8.49
C ILE A 768 5.22 34.13 -7.34
N ALA A 769 6.09 34.19 -6.32
CA ALA A 769 6.01 33.32 -5.15
C ALA A 769 4.68 33.49 -4.37
N GLN A 770 4.12 34.70 -4.32
CA GLN A 770 2.78 34.94 -3.77
C GLN A 770 1.68 34.32 -4.64
N GLY A 771 1.82 34.35 -5.97
CA GLY A 771 0.91 33.66 -6.90
C GLY A 771 0.92 32.14 -6.70
N LEU A 772 2.11 31.53 -6.64
CA LEU A 772 2.29 30.09 -6.41
C LEU A 772 1.69 29.63 -5.08
N LEU A 773 1.89 30.38 -3.99
CA LEU A 773 1.32 30.07 -2.67
C LEU A 773 -0.22 30.00 -2.66
N HIS A 774 -0.88 30.75 -3.55
CA HIS A 774 -2.34 30.81 -3.68
C HIS A 774 -2.85 30.13 -4.98
N MET A 775 -2.02 29.29 -5.60
CA MET A 775 -2.31 28.59 -6.85
C MET A 775 -3.60 27.76 -6.79
N GLY A 776 -4.41 27.83 -7.85
CA GLY A 776 -5.74 27.20 -7.88
C GLY A 776 -6.64 27.66 -6.73
N LYS A 777 -6.48 28.89 -6.25
CA LYS A 777 -7.12 29.45 -5.05
C LYS A 777 -6.80 28.71 -3.74
N GLY A 778 -5.95 27.69 -3.78
CA GLY A 778 -5.65 26.73 -2.70
C GLY A 778 -5.90 25.25 -3.04
N THR A 779 -6.43 24.91 -4.23
CA THR A 779 -6.89 23.53 -4.55
C THR A 779 -5.91 22.68 -5.36
N MET A 780 -4.72 23.19 -5.70
CA MET A 780 -3.75 22.55 -6.58
C MET A 780 -2.42 22.26 -5.87
N SER A 781 -1.61 21.35 -6.40
CA SER A 781 -0.30 20.94 -5.89
C SER A 781 0.68 20.77 -7.06
N ILE A 782 1.98 20.83 -6.74
CA ILE A 782 3.11 20.63 -7.66
C ILE A 782 4.01 19.48 -7.17
N ASN A 783 3.57 18.69 -6.19
CA ASN A 783 4.34 17.52 -5.73
C ASN A 783 4.37 16.41 -6.81
N PRO A 784 5.54 15.94 -7.30
CA PRO A 784 5.59 14.83 -8.25
C PRO A 784 5.11 13.50 -7.66
N PHE A 785 5.16 13.34 -6.34
CA PHE A 785 4.78 12.10 -5.66
C PHE A 785 3.28 11.98 -5.42
N HIS A 786 2.76 10.77 -5.62
CA HIS A 786 1.39 10.40 -5.28
C HIS A 786 1.28 8.95 -4.78
N THR A 787 0.08 8.54 -4.38
CA THR A 787 -0.22 7.21 -3.83
C THR A 787 0.64 6.93 -2.59
N ASP A 788 0.44 7.72 -1.54
CA ASP A 788 1.21 7.66 -0.27
C ASP A 788 2.75 7.75 -0.49
N ARG A 789 3.15 8.58 -1.47
CA ARG A 789 4.52 8.77 -1.99
C ARG A 789 5.21 7.55 -2.60
N SER A 790 4.54 6.40 -2.71
CA SER A 790 5.13 5.19 -3.31
C SER A 790 5.47 5.33 -4.81
N VAL A 791 4.79 6.25 -5.51
CA VAL A 791 4.91 6.45 -6.96
C VAL A 791 5.28 7.91 -7.27
N MET A 792 6.27 8.10 -8.14
CA MET A 792 6.67 9.42 -8.65
C MET A 792 6.15 9.63 -10.08
N SER A 793 5.61 10.81 -10.35
CA SER A 793 5.34 11.27 -11.71
C SER A 793 6.56 11.93 -12.34
N ARG A 794 7.19 11.22 -13.28
CA ARG A 794 8.40 11.67 -14.00
C ARG A 794 8.13 12.94 -14.81
N VAL A 795 6.97 13.04 -15.45
CA VAL A 795 6.53 14.23 -16.20
C VAL A 795 6.39 15.46 -15.29
N GLY A 796 5.96 15.28 -14.04
CA GLY A 796 5.93 16.35 -13.04
C GLY A 796 7.34 16.73 -12.55
N ALA A 797 8.18 15.74 -12.24
CA ALA A 797 9.56 15.98 -11.83
C ALA A 797 10.40 16.66 -12.94
N ALA A 798 10.18 16.27 -14.22
CA ALA A 798 10.82 16.86 -15.39
C ALA A 798 10.44 18.35 -15.59
N GLY A 799 9.16 18.71 -15.37
CA GLY A 799 8.72 20.11 -15.40
C GLY A 799 9.36 20.96 -14.30
N LEU A 800 9.39 20.44 -13.07
CA LEU A 800 10.10 21.09 -11.95
C LEU A 800 11.61 21.24 -12.23
N LEU A 801 12.26 20.21 -12.78
CA LEU A 801 13.67 20.23 -13.13
C LEU A 801 13.96 21.24 -14.25
N THR A 802 13.11 21.30 -15.28
CA THR A 802 13.23 22.30 -16.37
C THR A 802 13.19 23.73 -15.82
N VAL A 803 12.24 24.01 -14.91
CA VAL A 803 12.14 25.32 -14.25
C VAL A 803 13.35 25.58 -13.32
N ALA A 804 13.86 24.57 -12.61
CA ALA A 804 15.05 24.70 -11.76
C ALA A 804 16.33 24.97 -12.57
N VAL A 805 16.58 24.22 -13.66
CA VAL A 805 17.74 24.38 -14.56
C VAL A 805 17.75 25.80 -15.16
N SER A 806 16.59 26.33 -15.53
CA SER A 806 16.45 27.70 -16.04
C SER A 806 16.74 28.81 -15.00
N LEU A 807 16.89 28.48 -13.71
CA LEU A 807 17.21 29.42 -12.61
C LEU A 807 18.63 29.28 -12.02
N ILE A 808 19.45 28.34 -12.50
CA ILE A 808 20.80 28.11 -11.95
C ILE A 808 21.72 29.32 -12.17
N ASP A 809 21.81 29.79 -13.41
CA ASP A 809 22.77 30.80 -13.85
C ASP A 809 22.09 32.15 -14.11
N ASN A 810 22.48 33.13 -13.28
CA ASN A 810 22.10 34.54 -13.39
C ASN A 810 20.60 34.76 -13.68
N PRO A 811 19.70 34.49 -12.71
CA PRO A 811 18.25 34.63 -12.86
C PRO A 811 17.81 35.99 -13.41
N LYS A 812 18.57 37.05 -13.08
CA LYS A 812 18.34 38.44 -13.53
C LYS A 812 18.40 38.62 -15.05
N ALA A 813 19.16 37.76 -15.74
CA ALA A 813 19.46 37.89 -17.17
C ALA A 813 18.69 36.90 -18.06
N PHE A 814 18.05 35.87 -17.48
CA PHE A 814 17.34 34.84 -18.26
C PHE A 814 15.83 34.89 -18.01
N ILE A 815 15.34 34.34 -16.90
CA ILE A 815 13.90 34.36 -16.58
C ILE A 815 13.39 35.76 -16.23
N LEU A 816 14.18 36.58 -15.54
CA LEU A 816 13.79 37.97 -15.21
C LEU A 816 14.08 38.96 -16.35
N GLY A 817 14.85 38.53 -17.36
CA GLY A 817 15.12 39.26 -18.59
C GLY A 817 13.94 39.13 -19.54
N ASP A 818 14.05 38.15 -20.46
CA ASP A 818 13.25 38.07 -21.68
C ASP A 818 12.47 36.73 -21.80
N HIS A 819 12.83 35.70 -21.02
CA HIS A 819 12.30 34.33 -21.18
C HIS A 819 11.36 33.89 -20.03
N HIS A 820 10.45 34.76 -19.57
CA HIS A 820 9.54 34.48 -18.44
C HIS A 820 8.61 33.28 -18.70
N TYR A 821 8.28 33.01 -19.96
CA TYR A 821 7.36 31.95 -20.39
C TYR A 821 7.85 30.52 -20.06
N LEU A 822 9.14 30.34 -19.76
CA LEU A 822 9.68 29.05 -19.28
C LEU A 822 9.05 28.60 -17.95
N LEU A 823 8.50 29.52 -17.16
CA LEU A 823 7.78 29.21 -15.93
C LEU A 823 6.50 28.38 -16.18
N TYR A 824 5.98 28.30 -17.41
CA TYR A 824 4.84 27.44 -17.74
C TYR A 824 5.19 25.94 -17.85
N PHE A 825 6.48 25.55 -17.88
CA PHE A 825 6.86 24.14 -17.70
C PHE A 825 6.44 23.56 -16.34
N LEU A 826 6.14 24.43 -15.37
CA LEU A 826 5.55 24.05 -14.09
C LEU A 826 4.17 23.35 -14.22
N VAL A 827 3.45 23.58 -15.33
CA VAL A 827 2.10 23.04 -15.57
C VAL A 827 2.08 21.51 -15.67
N THR A 828 3.19 20.86 -16.09
CA THR A 828 3.23 19.39 -16.18
C THR A 828 3.10 18.72 -14.81
N ALA A 829 3.54 19.40 -13.75
CA ALA A 829 3.46 18.95 -12.36
C ALA A 829 2.18 19.41 -11.62
N MET A 830 1.45 20.39 -12.18
CA MET A 830 0.24 20.93 -11.57
C MET A 830 -0.92 19.93 -11.64
N HIS A 831 -1.46 19.58 -10.47
CA HIS A 831 -2.60 18.66 -10.35
C HIS A 831 -3.56 19.10 -9.21
N PRO A 832 -4.83 18.67 -9.22
CA PRO A 832 -5.77 18.95 -8.13
C PRO A 832 -5.45 18.16 -6.84
N ARG A 833 -5.69 18.79 -5.68
CA ARG A 833 -5.56 18.18 -4.34
C ARG A 833 -6.86 17.57 -3.81
N PHE A 834 -7.77 17.15 -4.68
CA PHE A 834 -9.08 16.68 -4.26
C PHE A 834 -9.12 15.18 -3.96
N LEU A 835 -10.15 14.81 -3.20
CA LEU A 835 -10.70 13.47 -3.11
C LEU A 835 -12.16 13.54 -3.56
N ILE A 836 -12.44 12.98 -4.74
CA ILE A 836 -13.77 12.90 -5.34
C ILE A 836 -14.14 11.42 -5.47
N THR A 837 -15.31 11.07 -4.93
CA THR A 837 -15.84 9.71 -4.98
C THR A 837 -16.90 9.57 -6.07
N LEU A 838 -16.73 8.58 -6.94
CA LEU A 838 -17.65 8.27 -8.04
C LEU A 838 -18.33 6.92 -7.82
N ASP A 839 -19.56 6.77 -8.29
CA ASP A 839 -20.25 5.48 -8.42
C ASP A 839 -19.70 4.66 -9.62
N GLU A 840 -20.14 3.42 -9.79
CA GLU A 840 -19.77 2.58 -10.95
C GLU A 840 -20.17 3.24 -12.29
N ASP A 841 -21.25 4.02 -12.26
CA ASP A 841 -21.79 4.86 -13.34
C ASP A 841 -21.02 6.19 -13.57
N LEU A 842 -19.83 6.38 -12.97
CA LEU A 842 -19.01 7.61 -13.02
C LEU A 842 -19.69 8.89 -12.48
N LYS A 843 -20.80 8.75 -11.75
CA LYS A 843 -21.54 9.87 -11.14
C LYS A 843 -20.92 10.25 -9.79
N PRO A 844 -20.78 11.55 -9.44
CA PRO A 844 -20.26 11.94 -8.14
C PRO A 844 -21.22 11.57 -7.01
N VAL A 845 -20.69 10.91 -5.98
CA VAL A 845 -21.40 10.51 -4.75
C VAL A 845 -20.78 11.25 -3.58
N GLN A 846 -21.61 11.79 -2.68
CA GLN A 846 -21.17 12.36 -1.40
C GLN A 846 -21.18 11.27 -0.32
N VAL A 847 -20.01 10.92 0.21
CA VAL A 847 -19.80 9.89 1.24
C VAL A 847 -18.92 10.46 2.34
N ASN A 848 -19.12 10.03 3.59
CA ASN A 848 -18.32 10.51 4.71
C ASN A 848 -16.95 9.82 4.75
N VAL A 849 -15.90 10.62 4.85
CA VAL A 849 -14.50 10.20 4.96
C VAL A 849 -13.87 10.77 6.22
N ARG A 850 -13.07 9.96 6.90
CA ARG A 850 -12.23 10.37 8.03
C ARG A 850 -10.86 10.75 7.47
N VAL A 851 -10.55 12.04 7.46
CA VAL A 851 -9.24 12.56 7.05
C VAL A 851 -8.39 12.79 8.29
N GLY A 852 -7.18 12.23 8.32
CA GLY A 852 -6.24 12.38 9.43
C GLY A 852 -4.80 12.25 8.97
N GLN A 853 -3.85 12.47 9.87
CA GLN A 853 -2.42 12.32 9.56
C GLN A 853 -2.10 10.85 9.31
N ALA A 854 -1.48 10.54 8.17
CA ALA A 854 -0.98 9.22 7.84
C ALA A 854 0.09 8.78 8.85
N VAL A 855 0.05 7.51 9.25
CA VAL A 855 1.02 6.90 10.17
C VAL A 855 1.42 5.54 9.63
N ASP A 856 2.73 5.26 9.65
CA ASP A 856 3.28 3.97 9.24
C ASP A 856 2.79 2.84 10.17
N VAL A 857 2.36 1.74 9.54
CA VAL A 857 1.76 0.57 10.17
C VAL A 857 2.70 -0.64 10.20
N VAL A 858 3.91 -0.55 9.63
CA VAL A 858 4.97 -1.57 9.75
C VAL A 858 5.18 -1.91 11.24
N GLY A 859 5.28 -3.21 11.56
CA GLY A 859 5.57 -3.71 12.91
C GLY A 859 4.48 -3.50 13.98
N GLN A 860 3.34 -2.85 13.66
CA GLN A 860 2.28 -2.63 14.64
C GLN A 860 1.42 -3.89 14.87
N ALA A 861 1.41 -4.41 16.10
CA ALA A 861 0.66 -5.60 16.46
C ALA A 861 -0.87 -5.42 16.39
N GLY A 862 -1.56 -6.31 15.67
CA GLY A 862 -3.03 -6.39 15.61
C GLY A 862 -3.62 -5.95 14.26
N ARG A 863 -4.63 -5.08 14.32
CA ARG A 863 -5.17 -4.33 13.18
C ARG A 863 -4.79 -2.85 13.35
N PRO A 864 -3.64 -2.39 12.84
CA PRO A 864 -3.23 -1.00 12.95
C PRO A 864 -4.16 -0.08 12.16
N LYS A 865 -4.28 1.18 12.60
CA LYS A 865 -4.99 2.23 11.87
C LYS A 865 -4.00 3.02 11.04
N THR A 866 -4.36 3.36 9.81
CA THR A 866 -3.46 4.10 8.90
C THR A 866 -3.50 5.62 9.15
N ILE A 867 -4.50 6.09 9.92
CA ILE A 867 -4.69 7.51 10.26
C ILE A 867 -4.73 7.78 11.76
N THR A 868 -4.19 8.93 12.16
CA THR A 868 -4.30 9.48 13.52
C THR A 868 -4.90 10.90 13.50
N GLY A 869 -5.53 11.30 14.61
CA GLY A 869 -6.07 12.66 14.77
C GLY A 869 -7.17 13.05 13.76
N TRP A 870 -8.01 12.09 13.35
CA TRP A 870 -8.91 12.26 12.21
C TRP A 870 -10.11 13.20 12.48
N GLN A 871 -10.58 13.84 11.41
CA GLN A 871 -11.83 14.59 11.33
C GLN A 871 -12.72 13.98 10.23
N THR A 872 -14.01 13.76 10.53
CA THR A 872 -15.00 13.44 9.48
C THR A 872 -15.27 14.66 8.61
N GLN A 873 -15.21 14.47 7.29
CA GLN A 873 -15.64 15.40 6.26
C GLN A 873 -16.46 14.62 5.20
N SER A 874 -17.38 15.27 4.50
CA SER A 874 -18.13 14.63 3.40
C SER A 874 -17.47 14.95 2.07
N THR A 875 -17.31 13.96 1.18
CA THR A 875 -16.75 14.19 -0.16
C THR A 875 -17.66 15.09 -1.01
N PRO A 876 -17.09 15.95 -1.88
CA PRO A 876 -15.67 16.06 -2.24
C PRO A 876 -14.83 16.86 -1.23
N VAL A 877 -13.63 16.36 -0.88
CA VAL A 877 -12.72 16.94 0.13
C VAL A 877 -11.41 17.39 -0.52
N LEU A 878 -10.69 18.31 0.12
CA LEU A 878 -9.32 18.69 -0.21
C LEU A 878 -8.35 18.06 0.79
N LEU A 879 -7.30 17.38 0.30
CA LEU A 879 -6.33 16.68 1.16
C LEU A 879 -5.05 17.51 1.39
N GLY A 880 -4.66 17.61 2.66
CA GLY A 880 -3.38 18.15 3.12
C GLY A 880 -2.18 17.28 2.73
N TYR A 881 -0.97 17.71 3.06
CA TYR A 881 0.25 16.94 2.77
C TYR A 881 0.52 15.94 3.89
N GLY A 882 0.55 14.65 3.58
CA GLY A 882 0.59 13.59 4.59
C GLY A 882 -0.74 13.36 5.32
N GLU A 883 -1.83 13.96 4.83
CA GLU A 883 -3.19 13.58 5.23
C GLU A 883 -3.66 12.40 4.38
N ARG A 884 -4.25 11.40 5.02
CA ARG A 884 -4.84 10.21 4.39
C ARG A 884 -6.31 10.12 4.78
N ALA A 885 -7.13 9.65 3.85
CA ALA A 885 -8.56 9.46 4.05
C ALA A 885 -8.90 7.96 4.19
N GLU A 886 -9.73 7.64 5.18
CA GLU A 886 -10.43 6.35 5.30
C GLU A 886 -11.95 6.59 5.14
N LEU A 887 -12.71 5.62 4.63
CA LEU A 887 -14.17 5.70 4.61
C LEU A 887 -14.72 5.62 6.05
N GLU A 888 -15.74 6.42 6.37
CA GLU A 888 -16.49 6.27 7.63
C GLU A 888 -17.52 5.14 7.54
N ASP A 889 -18.21 5.05 6.39
CA ASP A 889 -19.36 4.19 6.18
C ASP A 889 -18.97 2.86 5.49
N GLU A 890 -19.16 1.73 6.20
CA GLU A 890 -18.95 0.36 5.69
C GLU A 890 -19.93 -0.07 4.56
N GLU A 891 -20.83 0.84 4.12
CA GLU A 891 -21.70 0.64 2.95
C GLU A 891 -20.96 0.73 1.61
N TRP A 892 -19.73 1.24 1.57
CA TRP A 892 -18.99 1.45 0.33
C TRP A 892 -17.61 0.77 0.40
N ILE A 893 -17.18 0.21 -0.74
CA ILE A 893 -15.85 -0.35 -0.93
C ILE A 893 -15.15 0.53 -1.97
N CYS A 894 -14.03 1.14 -1.60
CA CYS A 894 -13.18 1.82 -2.58
C CYS A 894 -12.41 0.78 -3.40
N MET A 895 -12.29 1.02 -4.70
CA MET A 895 -11.47 0.18 -5.59
C MET A 895 -9.99 0.60 -5.59
N ALA A 896 -9.68 1.83 -5.17
CA ALA A 896 -8.31 2.32 -5.03
C ALA A 896 -7.67 1.85 -3.70
N ASN A 897 -6.39 1.48 -3.76
CA ASN A 897 -5.55 1.17 -2.60
C ASN A 897 -5.49 2.33 -1.58
N VAL A 898 -5.42 3.56 -2.07
CA VAL A 898 -5.35 4.80 -1.27
C VAL A 898 -6.42 5.76 -1.77
N MET A 899 -7.13 6.41 -0.83
CA MET A 899 -8.16 7.41 -1.14
C MET A 899 -7.52 8.76 -1.54
N GLU A 900 -7.01 8.85 -2.76
CA GLU A 900 -6.48 10.07 -3.38
C GLU A 900 -7.13 10.32 -4.76
N GLY A 901 -7.39 11.59 -5.11
CA GLY A 901 -7.80 11.97 -6.46
C GLY A 901 -9.22 11.52 -6.79
N ILE A 902 -9.36 10.65 -7.79
CA ILE A 902 -10.63 10.06 -8.21
C ILE A 902 -10.71 8.62 -7.71
N CYS A 903 -11.69 8.35 -6.85
CA CYS A 903 -11.90 7.04 -6.23
C CYS A 903 -13.29 6.50 -6.58
N ILE A 904 -13.34 5.37 -7.27
CA ILE A 904 -14.59 4.65 -7.56
C ILE A 904 -14.98 3.87 -6.32
N LEU A 905 -16.17 4.16 -5.81
CA LEU A 905 -16.80 3.46 -4.71
C LEU A 905 -17.83 2.48 -5.25
N ARG A 906 -17.52 1.18 -5.20
CA ARG A 906 -18.54 0.15 -5.36
C ARG A 906 -19.42 0.16 -4.13
N LYS A 907 -20.74 0.33 -4.29
CA LYS A 907 -21.65 0.11 -3.16
C LYS A 907 -21.55 -1.35 -2.71
N ARG A 908 -21.22 -1.57 -1.43
CA ARG A 908 -21.31 -2.88 -0.82
C ARG A 908 -22.79 -3.27 -0.81
N ASN A 909 -23.16 -4.24 -1.64
CA ASN A 909 -24.42 -4.95 -1.47
C ASN A 909 -24.44 -5.51 -0.04
N MET A 910 -25.33 -4.98 0.80
CA MET A 910 -25.45 -5.30 2.24
C MET A 910 -25.98 -6.72 2.49
N ALA A 911 -25.26 -7.72 1.99
CA ALA A 911 -25.16 -9.01 2.65
C ALA A 911 -24.14 -8.83 3.79
N SER A 912 -24.63 -8.69 5.01
CA SER A 912 -23.82 -8.31 6.16
C SER A 912 -22.74 -9.35 6.47
N THR A 913 -21.50 -8.89 6.67
CA THR A 913 -20.48 -9.61 7.43
C THR A 913 -20.82 -9.49 8.92
N SER A 914 -21.26 -10.52 9.64
CA SER A 914 -21.27 -11.96 9.32
C SER A 914 -22.67 -12.57 9.15
N SER A 915 -22.92 -13.04 7.93
CA SER A 915 -23.90 -14.05 7.57
C SER A 915 -23.34 -14.90 6.44
N ALA A 916 -23.44 -16.23 6.55
CA ALA A 916 -23.33 -17.08 5.36
C ALA A 916 -24.47 -16.69 4.41
N VAL A 917 -24.20 -16.58 3.10
CA VAL A 917 -25.13 -16.13 2.05
C VAL A 917 -26.55 -16.59 2.37
N ALA A 918 -27.41 -15.67 2.82
CA ALA A 918 -28.65 -16.00 3.52
C ALA A 918 -29.48 -16.97 2.67
N PRO A 919 -29.59 -18.25 3.07
CA PRO A 919 -29.79 -19.33 2.11
C PRO A 919 -31.11 -19.16 1.37
N GLN A 920 -31.04 -19.12 0.04
CA GLN A 920 -32.24 -18.91 -0.77
C GLN A 920 -33.22 -20.07 -0.52
N PRO A 921 -34.52 -19.77 -0.37
CA PRO A 921 -35.50 -20.77 0.06
C PRO A 921 -35.49 -21.96 -0.90
N ALA A 922 -35.16 -23.15 -0.35
CA ALA A 922 -35.07 -24.40 -1.09
C ALA A 922 -36.24 -24.56 -2.08
N PRO A 923 -35.99 -24.63 -3.41
CA PRO A 923 -37.06 -24.65 -4.42
C PRO A 923 -37.95 -25.90 -4.30
N TRP A 924 -37.44 -26.96 -3.69
CA TRP A 924 -38.17 -28.19 -3.38
C TRP A 924 -39.05 -28.11 -2.12
N LYS A 925 -38.82 -27.15 -1.19
CA LYS A 925 -39.47 -27.11 0.14
C LYS A 925 -40.99 -26.98 0.06
N TYR A 926 -41.50 -26.14 -0.86
CA TYR A 926 -42.93 -25.94 -1.05
C TYR A 926 -43.63 -27.22 -1.53
N THR A 927 -43.13 -27.80 -2.63
CA THR A 927 -43.67 -29.04 -3.23
C THR A 927 -43.60 -30.21 -2.25
N PHE A 928 -42.51 -30.33 -1.50
CA PHE A 928 -42.37 -31.32 -0.44
C PHE A 928 -43.43 -31.13 0.66
N LEU A 929 -43.64 -29.90 1.15
CA LEU A 929 -44.70 -29.61 2.13
C LEU A 929 -46.11 -29.88 1.61
N GLU A 930 -46.40 -29.60 0.34
CA GLU A 930 -47.69 -29.91 -0.27
C GLU A 930 -47.90 -31.43 -0.35
N HIS A 931 -46.87 -32.21 -0.69
CA HIS A 931 -46.97 -33.66 -0.76
C HIS A 931 -47.05 -34.29 0.65
N LEU A 932 -46.34 -33.75 1.65
CA LEU A 932 -46.45 -34.18 3.05
C LEU A 932 -47.88 -34.02 3.60
N ARG A 933 -48.59 -32.94 3.22
CA ARG A 933 -49.99 -32.70 3.64
C ARG A 933 -50.99 -33.75 3.11
N LYS A 934 -50.59 -34.60 2.16
CA LYS A 934 -51.42 -35.67 1.58
C LYS A 934 -51.27 -37.02 2.30
N MET A 935 -50.43 -37.11 3.35
CA MET A 935 -50.28 -38.32 4.16
C MET A 935 -51.00 -38.22 5.51
N ASP A 936 -51.68 -39.29 5.92
CA ASP A 936 -52.36 -39.40 7.23
C ASP A 936 -51.39 -39.28 8.43
N SER A 937 -50.12 -39.64 8.21
CA SER A 937 -49.03 -39.54 9.17
C SER A 937 -47.74 -39.19 8.42
N PRO A 938 -46.97 -38.17 8.84
CA PRO A 938 -45.72 -37.79 8.18
C PRO A 938 -44.56 -38.68 8.66
N GLU A 939 -44.67 -39.98 8.41
CA GLU A 939 -43.64 -40.99 8.68
C GLU A 939 -42.59 -41.08 7.56
N PHE A 940 -41.35 -41.41 7.92
CA PHE A 940 -40.24 -41.55 6.99
C PHE A 940 -39.20 -42.54 7.50
N VAL A 941 -38.44 -43.13 6.58
CA VAL A 941 -37.33 -44.02 6.92
C VAL A 941 -36.05 -43.21 7.09
N PHE A 942 -35.51 -43.15 8.30
CA PHE A 942 -34.21 -42.56 8.60
C PHE A 942 -33.13 -43.65 8.63
N SER A 943 -32.09 -43.48 7.81
CA SER A 943 -30.93 -44.37 7.73
C SER A 943 -29.66 -43.63 8.17
N SER A 944 -28.86 -44.29 9.00
CA SER A 944 -27.54 -43.82 9.44
C SER A 944 -26.55 -44.99 9.53
N LEU A 945 -25.27 -44.67 9.57
CA LEU A 945 -24.18 -45.64 9.67
C LEU A 945 -23.92 -46.04 11.13
N HIS A 946 -23.73 -47.33 11.37
CA HIS A 946 -23.35 -47.90 12.66
C HIS A 946 -21.96 -48.53 12.53
N ALA A 947 -20.99 -48.13 13.36
CA ALA A 947 -19.66 -48.73 13.38
C ALA A 947 -19.76 -50.25 13.53
N ALA A 948 -19.09 -51.01 12.67
CA ALA A 948 -19.29 -52.45 12.55
C ALA A 948 -18.48 -53.24 13.60
N PRO A 949 -18.83 -54.51 13.89
CA PRO A 949 -18.03 -55.37 14.76
C PRO A 949 -16.61 -55.56 14.21
N LYS A 950 -15.62 -55.72 15.10
CA LYS A 950 -14.20 -55.83 14.74
C LYS A 950 -13.86 -56.98 13.78
N ASP A 951 -14.71 -58.00 13.72
CA ASP A 951 -14.54 -59.19 12.88
C ASP A 951 -15.31 -59.11 11.53
N SER A 952 -15.78 -57.92 11.13
CA SER A 952 -16.61 -57.72 9.93
C SER A 952 -15.84 -57.05 8.78
N PRO A 953 -16.20 -57.34 7.50
CA PRO A 953 -15.41 -56.93 6.33
C PRO A 953 -15.68 -55.48 5.84
N SER A 954 -16.28 -54.63 6.67
CA SER A 954 -16.68 -53.27 6.30
C SER A 954 -16.90 -52.43 7.55
N ASP A 955 -16.26 -51.26 7.65
CA ASP A 955 -16.21 -50.47 8.90
C ASP A 955 -17.59 -49.96 9.40
N TYR A 956 -18.59 -49.89 8.52
CA TYR A 956 -19.93 -49.41 8.83
C TYR A 956 -21.04 -50.30 8.27
N LEU A 957 -22.08 -50.50 9.08
CA LEU A 957 -23.32 -51.17 8.69
C LEU A 957 -24.47 -50.15 8.66
N PRO A 958 -25.25 -50.03 7.56
CA PRO A 958 -26.39 -49.14 7.50
C PRO A 958 -27.55 -49.68 8.34
N ARG A 959 -28.18 -48.82 9.15
CA ARG A 959 -29.37 -49.16 9.94
C ARG A 959 -30.52 -48.21 9.63
N ALA A 960 -31.68 -48.75 9.27
CA ALA A 960 -32.88 -47.99 8.95
C ALA A 960 -33.93 -48.05 10.09
N ARG A 961 -34.70 -46.98 10.29
CA ARG A 961 -35.82 -46.90 11.25
C ARG A 961 -36.91 -45.96 10.75
N TYR A 962 -38.17 -46.28 11.03
CA TYR A 962 -39.27 -45.31 10.87
C TYR A 962 -39.23 -44.22 11.96
N CYS A 963 -39.15 -42.97 11.52
CA CYS A 963 -39.23 -41.75 12.31
C CYS A 963 -40.44 -40.91 11.86
N ILE A 964 -40.84 -39.93 12.69
CA ILE A 964 -41.94 -39.01 12.39
C ILE A 964 -41.36 -37.60 12.22
N PHE A 965 -41.65 -36.95 11.10
CA PHE A 965 -41.25 -35.57 10.84
C PHE A 965 -42.00 -34.60 11.77
N ARG A 966 -41.28 -33.65 12.37
CA ARG A 966 -41.80 -32.71 13.40
C ARG A 966 -41.85 -31.25 12.96
N GLY A 967 -41.55 -30.97 11.69
CA GLY A 967 -41.41 -29.62 11.13
C GLY A 967 -39.98 -29.34 10.69
N PHE A 968 -39.76 -28.16 10.12
CA PHE A 968 -38.42 -27.63 9.87
C PHE A 968 -37.90 -26.89 11.11
N TRP A 969 -36.59 -26.89 11.34
CA TRP A 969 -35.97 -26.15 12.45
C TRP A 969 -36.25 -24.65 12.33
N ALA A 970 -36.55 -23.98 13.45
CA ALA A 970 -37.06 -22.60 13.52
C ALA A 970 -38.46 -22.36 12.87
N GLU A 971 -39.08 -23.38 12.26
CA GLU A 971 -40.41 -23.27 11.64
C GLU A 971 -41.45 -24.22 12.28
N LEU A 972 -41.46 -24.25 13.62
CA LEU A 972 -42.34 -25.10 14.43
C LEU A 972 -43.85 -24.84 14.16
N PRO A 973 -44.59 -25.82 13.58
CA PRO A 973 -46.01 -25.66 13.26
C PRO A 973 -46.86 -25.30 14.49
N GLU A 974 -47.89 -24.48 14.28
CA GLU A 974 -48.79 -24.02 15.35
C GLU A 974 -49.70 -25.14 15.84
N ASN A 975 -49.77 -25.29 17.16
CA ASN A 975 -50.58 -26.28 17.85
C ASN A 975 -51.31 -25.61 19.02
N ARG A 976 -52.65 -25.70 19.04
CA ARG A 976 -53.51 -25.09 20.07
C ARG A 976 -53.45 -25.78 21.44
N HIS A 977 -52.64 -26.83 21.57
CA HIS A 977 -52.46 -27.62 22.79
C HIS A 977 -51.01 -27.60 23.31
N ASN A 978 -50.25 -26.55 22.99
CA ASN A 978 -48.88 -26.35 23.44
C ASN A 978 -48.75 -25.03 24.22
N ASP A 979 -48.63 -25.14 25.54
CA ASP A 979 -48.56 -24.00 26.47
C ASP A 979 -47.12 -23.43 26.64
N ALA A 980 -46.16 -23.90 25.84
CA ALA A 980 -44.76 -23.47 25.93
C ALA A 980 -44.54 -22.05 25.37
N PRO A 981 -43.62 -21.25 25.97
CA PRO A 981 -43.13 -20.02 25.36
C PRO A 981 -42.40 -20.36 24.05
N ARG A 982 -42.91 -19.84 22.93
CA ARG A 982 -42.39 -20.12 21.58
C ARG A 982 -41.49 -18.97 21.12
N ASN A 983 -40.51 -19.26 20.26
CA ASN A 983 -39.82 -18.23 19.51
C ASN A 983 -40.78 -17.57 18.50
N GLU A 984 -40.56 -16.29 18.19
CA GLU A 984 -41.16 -15.69 16.98
C GLU A 984 -40.49 -16.24 15.71
N ARG A 985 -41.19 -16.15 14.56
CA ARG A 985 -40.68 -16.52 13.23
C ARG A 985 -39.65 -15.48 12.72
N ASN A 986 -38.53 -15.36 13.43
CA ASN A 986 -37.44 -14.45 13.09
C ASN A 986 -36.39 -15.15 12.22
N TYR A 987 -36.36 -16.48 12.26
CA TYR A 987 -35.58 -17.35 11.38
C TYR A 987 -36.48 -18.38 10.67
N GLU A 988 -36.05 -18.82 9.49
CA GLU A 988 -36.57 -20.00 8.78
C GLU A 988 -35.41 -20.94 8.42
N SER A 989 -35.69 -22.23 8.22
CA SER A 989 -34.72 -23.16 7.65
C SER A 989 -35.35 -24.19 6.70
N GLU A 990 -34.48 -24.96 6.05
CA GLU A 990 -34.78 -26.10 5.19
C GLU A 990 -34.44 -27.45 5.84
N MET A 991 -34.10 -27.46 7.14
CA MET A 991 -33.60 -28.63 7.85
C MET A 991 -34.74 -29.42 8.53
N PRO A 992 -35.13 -30.61 8.05
CA PRO A 992 -36.23 -31.37 8.64
C PRO A 992 -35.83 -31.97 9.99
N THR A 993 -36.77 -31.99 10.93
CA THR A 993 -36.54 -32.40 12.33
C THR A 993 -37.29 -33.67 12.71
N PHE A 994 -36.71 -34.45 13.65
CA PHE A 994 -37.42 -35.49 14.38
C PHE A 994 -36.93 -35.61 15.84
N THR A 995 -37.70 -36.31 16.67
CA THR A 995 -37.43 -36.46 18.12
C THR A 995 -36.94 -37.87 18.45
N THR A 996 -35.88 -38.00 19.26
CA THR A 996 -35.34 -39.28 19.74
C THR A 996 -35.07 -39.25 21.25
N ASP A 997 -34.99 -40.42 21.86
CA ASP A 997 -34.42 -40.60 23.20
C ASP A 997 -32.89 -40.74 23.09
N VAL A 998 -32.15 -40.15 24.04
CA VAL A 998 -30.68 -40.21 24.09
C VAL A 998 -30.15 -41.64 24.32
N ARG A 999 -30.96 -42.51 24.93
CA ARG A 999 -30.63 -43.91 25.28
C ARG A 999 -30.85 -44.89 24.11
N MET A 1000 -31.14 -44.38 22.91
CA MET A 1000 -31.27 -45.18 21.69
C MET A 1000 -29.94 -45.22 20.93
N ASN A 1001 -29.72 -46.29 20.16
CA ASN A 1001 -28.51 -46.43 19.35
C ASN A 1001 -28.33 -45.29 18.32
N LYS A 1002 -29.41 -44.62 17.89
CA LYS A 1002 -29.37 -43.60 16.82
C LYS A 1002 -28.49 -42.39 17.15
N PRO A 1003 -28.58 -41.77 18.35
CA PRO A 1003 -27.56 -40.85 18.84
C PRO A 1003 -26.11 -41.35 18.67
N ILE A 1004 -25.80 -42.55 19.17
CA ILE A 1004 -24.44 -43.11 19.13
C ILE A 1004 -23.99 -43.35 17.67
N GLU A 1005 -24.87 -43.83 16.80
CA GLU A 1005 -24.63 -43.99 15.35
C GLU A 1005 -24.25 -42.64 14.70
N ILE A 1006 -24.94 -41.54 15.05
CA ILE A 1006 -24.67 -40.20 14.49
C ILE A 1006 -23.36 -39.59 15.04
N PHE A 1007 -23.01 -39.85 16.31
CA PHE A 1007 -21.77 -39.35 16.94
C PHE A 1007 -20.52 -40.17 16.60
N SER A 1008 -20.65 -41.47 16.30
CA SER A 1008 -19.53 -42.34 15.93
C SER A 1008 -19.16 -42.24 14.45
N SER A 1009 -20.15 -41.97 13.58
CA SER A 1009 -19.95 -41.80 12.13
C SER A 1009 -19.63 -40.37 11.67
N SER A 1010 -19.50 -39.41 12.60
CA SER A 1010 -19.00 -38.06 12.26
C SER A 1010 -17.46 -38.01 12.27
N SER A 1011 -16.89 -36.99 11.61
CA SER A 1011 -15.44 -36.79 11.47
C SER A 1011 -14.67 -36.64 12.79
N GLY A 1012 -15.36 -36.32 13.89
CA GLY A 1012 -14.76 -36.25 15.23
C GLY A 1012 -14.66 -37.60 15.95
N HIS A 1013 -15.28 -38.67 15.44
CA HIS A 1013 -15.30 -40.03 15.99
C HIS A 1013 -15.39 -40.11 17.52
N ALA A 1014 -16.57 -39.86 18.09
CA ALA A 1014 -16.80 -39.99 19.53
C ALA A 1014 -16.49 -41.44 19.99
N LYS A 1015 -15.45 -41.61 20.83
CA LYS A 1015 -14.96 -42.93 21.26
C LYS A 1015 -15.67 -43.46 22.51
N ASP A 1016 -16.28 -42.58 23.31
CA ASP A 1016 -16.96 -42.92 24.56
C ASP A 1016 -18.47 -42.63 24.51
N GLU A 1017 -19.28 -43.52 25.08
CA GLU A 1017 -20.73 -43.32 25.25
C GLU A 1017 -21.09 -42.10 26.12
N SER A 1018 -20.15 -41.53 26.86
CA SER A 1018 -20.33 -40.28 27.61
C SER A 1018 -20.47 -39.07 26.68
N GLN A 1019 -19.72 -39.04 25.58
CA GLN A 1019 -19.68 -37.92 24.63
C GLN A 1019 -20.95 -37.86 23.78
N ALA A 1020 -21.51 -39.02 23.41
CA ALA A 1020 -22.73 -39.14 22.59
C ALA A 1020 -24.04 -38.72 23.31
N LYS A 1021 -23.95 -38.18 24.54
CA LYS A 1021 -25.11 -37.75 25.35
C LYS A 1021 -25.40 -36.24 25.27
N GLY A 1022 -24.45 -35.43 24.80
CA GLY A 1022 -24.60 -33.98 24.62
C GLY A 1022 -25.18 -33.59 23.26
N SER A 1023 -25.03 -32.31 22.92
CA SER A 1023 -25.31 -31.73 21.60
C SER A 1023 -24.08 -31.82 20.68
N GLY A 1024 -24.31 -32.04 19.38
CA GLY A 1024 -23.26 -32.27 18.38
C GLY A 1024 -23.70 -33.22 17.27
N GLY A 1025 -22.76 -33.87 16.59
CA GLY A 1025 -23.07 -34.84 15.53
C GLY A 1025 -22.22 -34.62 14.27
N GLY A 1026 -22.86 -34.56 13.11
CA GLY A 1026 -22.22 -34.50 11.79
C GLY A 1026 -22.09 -35.86 11.09
N GLY A 1027 -22.82 -36.89 11.56
CA GLY A 1027 -22.82 -38.21 10.93
C GLY A 1027 -23.65 -38.24 9.64
N PRO A 1028 -23.20 -38.91 8.56
CA PRO A 1028 -23.93 -38.97 7.30
C PRO A 1028 -25.22 -39.81 7.40
N CYS A 1029 -26.28 -39.32 6.76
CA CYS A 1029 -27.61 -39.92 6.82
C CYS A 1029 -28.37 -39.87 5.48
N GLU A 1030 -29.34 -40.77 5.33
CA GLU A 1030 -30.31 -40.76 4.23
C GLU A 1030 -31.73 -40.92 4.79
N ALA A 1031 -32.59 -39.94 4.49
CA ALA A 1031 -33.99 -39.91 4.92
C ALA A 1031 -34.91 -40.06 3.70
N VAL A 1032 -35.86 -41.01 3.76
CA VAL A 1032 -36.74 -41.35 2.63
C VAL A 1032 -38.21 -41.30 3.04
N TRP A 1033 -39.00 -40.48 2.34
CA TRP A 1033 -40.45 -40.41 2.42
C TRP A 1033 -41.07 -41.08 1.19
N TRP A 1034 -42.12 -41.87 1.38
CA TRP A 1034 -42.84 -42.53 0.29
C TRP A 1034 -44.33 -42.18 0.33
N ILE A 1035 -44.75 -41.34 -0.60
CA ILE A 1035 -46.03 -40.62 -0.53
C ILE A 1035 -47.06 -41.37 -1.38
N LYS A 1036 -47.70 -42.34 -0.73
CA LYS A 1036 -48.76 -43.21 -1.28
C LYS A 1036 -50.04 -42.42 -1.53
N GLY A 1037 -50.79 -42.79 -2.57
CA GLY A 1037 -52.01 -42.09 -3.03
C GLY A 1037 -51.82 -41.60 -4.46
N ASP A 1038 -52.61 -40.60 -4.87
CA ASP A 1038 -52.64 -40.10 -6.26
C ASP A 1038 -51.31 -39.50 -6.76
N THR A 1039 -50.38 -39.16 -5.86
CA THR A 1039 -49.08 -38.57 -6.20
C THR A 1039 -47.96 -39.57 -6.49
N MET A 1040 -47.90 -40.73 -5.85
CA MET A 1040 -46.84 -41.75 -6.01
C MET A 1040 -45.38 -41.21 -6.06
N VAL A 1041 -45.04 -40.22 -5.23
CA VAL A 1041 -43.69 -39.59 -5.22
C VAL A 1041 -42.81 -40.16 -4.12
N GLN A 1042 -41.56 -40.51 -4.46
CA GLN A 1042 -40.49 -40.76 -3.50
C GLN A 1042 -39.65 -39.50 -3.31
N TRP A 1043 -39.54 -39.03 -2.06
CA TRP A 1043 -38.57 -38.00 -1.68
C TRP A 1043 -37.42 -38.63 -0.90
N ARG A 1044 -36.19 -38.26 -1.23
CA ARG A 1044 -34.95 -38.80 -0.68
C ARG A 1044 -34.01 -37.64 -0.37
N MET A 1045 -33.66 -37.47 0.90
CA MET A 1045 -32.73 -36.43 1.36
C MET A 1045 -31.46 -37.07 1.89
N LYS A 1046 -30.30 -36.61 1.41
CA LYS A 1046 -28.96 -37.02 1.84
C LYS A 1046 -28.21 -35.83 2.41
N GLY A 1047 -27.48 -36.05 3.49
CA GLY A 1047 -26.69 -35.03 4.17
C GLY A 1047 -26.32 -35.46 5.58
N GLU A 1048 -26.11 -34.48 6.46
CA GLU A 1048 -25.56 -34.70 7.81
C GLU A 1048 -26.66 -34.62 8.87
N ALA A 1049 -26.55 -35.41 9.94
CA ALA A 1049 -27.45 -35.35 11.08
C ALA A 1049 -26.75 -34.72 12.31
N PHE A 1050 -27.41 -33.74 12.92
CA PHE A 1050 -26.99 -33.06 14.14
C PHE A 1050 -28.03 -33.28 15.24
N ILE A 1051 -27.59 -33.26 16.50
CA ILE A 1051 -28.38 -33.56 17.68
C ILE A 1051 -28.32 -32.36 18.62
N VAL A 1052 -29.50 -31.90 19.03
CA VAL A 1052 -29.70 -30.81 19.98
C VAL A 1052 -30.33 -31.37 21.25
N GLY A 1053 -29.69 -31.06 22.39
CA GLY A 1053 -30.11 -31.40 23.74
C GLY A 1053 -30.17 -30.17 24.65
N GLU A 1054 -30.38 -30.42 25.94
CA GLU A 1054 -30.55 -29.38 26.97
C GLU A 1054 -29.24 -28.58 27.25
N ASP A 1055 -28.09 -29.11 26.81
CA ASP A 1055 -26.75 -28.51 26.93
C ASP A 1055 -26.42 -27.45 25.85
N ILE A 1056 -27.34 -27.15 24.94
CA ILE A 1056 -27.14 -26.20 23.84
C ILE A 1056 -27.01 -24.73 24.32
N GLU A 1057 -27.62 -24.36 25.44
CA GLU A 1057 -27.55 -23.02 26.06
C GLU A 1057 -27.19 -23.17 27.54
N GLY A 1058 -25.90 -22.98 27.87
CA GLY A 1058 -25.39 -23.06 29.23
C GLY A 1058 -25.79 -21.86 30.09
N GLU A 1059 -26.11 -22.11 31.36
CA GLU A 1059 -26.49 -21.06 32.32
C GLU A 1059 -25.26 -20.54 33.08
N GLY A 1060 -24.69 -19.43 32.60
CA GLY A 1060 -23.72 -18.60 33.34
C GLY A 1060 -22.38 -18.35 32.62
N GLU A 1061 -21.74 -17.22 32.97
CA GLU A 1061 -20.52 -16.66 32.35
C GLU A 1061 -19.23 -17.51 32.48
N GLN A 1062 -19.32 -18.75 32.99
CA GLN A 1062 -18.16 -19.65 33.17
C GLN A 1062 -18.34 -21.05 32.55
N SER A 1063 -19.42 -21.30 31.78
CA SER A 1063 -19.56 -22.57 31.06
C SER A 1063 -18.70 -22.59 29.78
N LYS A 1064 -17.60 -23.36 29.78
CA LYS A 1064 -16.84 -23.67 28.55
C LYS A 1064 -17.73 -24.47 27.59
N GLU A 1065 -18.17 -23.86 26.49
CA GLU A 1065 -18.95 -24.58 25.47
C GLU A 1065 -18.19 -25.78 24.91
N SER A 1066 -18.82 -26.95 24.99
CA SER A 1066 -18.35 -28.19 24.35
C SER A 1066 -18.12 -27.97 22.84
N SER A 1067 -17.10 -28.64 22.29
CA SER A 1067 -16.85 -28.63 20.85
C SER A 1067 -18.08 -29.07 20.05
N GLY A 1068 -18.82 -30.09 20.53
CA GLY A 1068 -20.06 -30.54 19.91
C GLY A 1068 -21.16 -29.48 19.87
N VAL A 1069 -21.34 -28.71 20.96
CA VAL A 1069 -22.26 -27.56 21.03
C VAL A 1069 -21.88 -26.51 20.00
N ARG A 1070 -20.59 -26.17 19.91
CA ARG A 1070 -20.09 -25.14 18.99
C ARG A 1070 -20.22 -25.56 17.52
N THR A 1071 -19.90 -26.82 17.20
CA THR A 1071 -20.13 -27.40 15.87
C THR A 1071 -21.61 -27.41 15.50
N ALA A 1072 -22.50 -27.83 16.41
CA ALA A 1072 -23.94 -27.82 16.15
C ALA A 1072 -24.47 -26.39 15.90
N LYS A 1073 -24.07 -25.40 16.70
CA LYS A 1073 -24.45 -23.99 16.51
C LYS A 1073 -23.94 -23.44 15.17
N SER A 1074 -22.71 -23.73 14.79
CA SER A 1074 -22.13 -23.32 13.50
C SER A 1074 -22.84 -23.98 12.31
N GLU A 1075 -22.95 -25.31 12.31
CA GLU A 1075 -23.45 -26.06 11.17
C GLU A 1075 -24.95 -25.92 10.95
N ILE A 1076 -25.74 -25.80 12.02
CA ILE A 1076 -27.18 -25.51 11.91
C ILE A 1076 -27.38 -24.00 11.64
N GLY A 1077 -26.65 -23.12 12.33
CA GLY A 1077 -26.75 -21.66 12.17
C GLY A 1077 -26.44 -21.19 10.74
N SER A 1078 -25.45 -21.79 10.08
CA SER A 1078 -25.12 -21.52 8.66
C SER A 1078 -26.25 -21.83 7.66
N ARG A 1079 -27.30 -22.57 8.08
CA ARG A 1079 -28.50 -22.89 7.28
C ARG A 1079 -29.79 -22.25 7.83
N MET A 1080 -29.68 -21.34 8.80
CA MET A 1080 -30.81 -20.54 9.30
C MET A 1080 -30.85 -19.18 8.58
N ARG A 1081 -31.94 -18.93 7.85
CA ARG A 1081 -32.22 -17.68 7.14
C ARG A 1081 -32.94 -16.71 8.07
N VAL A 1082 -32.47 -15.46 8.19
CA VAL A 1082 -33.22 -14.40 8.90
C VAL A 1082 -34.43 -13.97 8.06
N VAL A 1083 -35.58 -13.78 8.72
CA VAL A 1083 -36.85 -13.32 8.10
C VAL A 1083 -37.36 -12.02 8.75
N LYS A 1084 -36.99 -11.75 10.00
CA LYS A 1084 -37.16 -10.45 10.67
C LYS A 1084 -35.86 -10.07 11.38
N GLU A 1085 -35.26 -8.95 10.99
CA GLU A 1085 -34.00 -8.49 11.61
C GLU A 1085 -34.23 -7.89 13.00
N GLU A 1086 -35.33 -7.13 13.18
CA GLU A 1086 -35.72 -6.46 14.45
C GLU A 1086 -35.85 -7.40 15.66
N GLY A 1087 -35.97 -8.72 15.43
CA GLY A 1087 -36.17 -9.73 16.46
C GLY A 1087 -34.99 -10.71 16.64
N ARG A 1088 -33.83 -10.47 16.00
CA ARG A 1088 -32.71 -11.43 15.94
C ARG A 1088 -32.28 -11.95 17.32
N ASP A 1089 -32.18 -11.04 18.29
CA ASP A 1089 -31.67 -11.32 19.65
C ASP A 1089 -32.71 -11.97 20.58
N GLN A 1090 -33.96 -12.11 20.14
CA GLN A 1090 -35.05 -12.65 20.95
C GLN A 1090 -35.27 -14.17 20.74
N TRP A 1091 -34.57 -14.78 19.80
CA TRP A 1091 -34.67 -16.21 19.46
C TRP A 1091 -33.67 -17.04 20.27
N SER A 1092 -34.12 -18.14 20.89
CA SER A 1092 -33.27 -19.03 21.72
C SER A 1092 -33.42 -20.50 21.34
N TRP A 1093 -32.31 -21.23 21.41
CA TRP A 1093 -32.25 -22.68 21.18
C TRP A 1093 -33.03 -23.46 22.24
N LYS A 1094 -32.96 -23.04 23.51
CA LYS A 1094 -33.71 -23.63 24.63
C LYS A 1094 -35.22 -23.43 24.46
N ARG A 1095 -35.66 -22.25 23.96
CA ARG A 1095 -37.08 -22.01 23.60
C ARG A 1095 -37.54 -22.93 22.46
N GLU A 1096 -36.72 -23.13 21.43
CA GLU A 1096 -37.05 -24.01 20.30
C GLU A 1096 -37.18 -25.47 20.75
N LEU A 1097 -36.23 -25.94 21.58
CA LEU A 1097 -36.22 -27.29 22.15
C LEU A 1097 -37.45 -27.56 23.03
N VAL A 1098 -37.81 -26.61 23.91
CA VAL A 1098 -39.02 -26.69 24.74
C VAL A 1098 -40.30 -26.60 23.88
N GLY A 1099 -40.29 -25.82 22.80
CA GLY A 1099 -41.36 -25.78 21.79
C GLY A 1099 -41.59 -27.13 21.11
N HIS A 1100 -40.52 -27.82 20.71
CA HIS A 1100 -40.58 -29.20 20.19
C HIS A 1100 -41.09 -30.19 21.25
N PHE A 1101 -40.68 -30.06 22.52
CA PHE A 1101 -41.15 -30.93 23.61
C PHE A 1101 -42.64 -30.74 23.90
N GLY A 1102 -43.11 -29.49 23.99
CA GLY A 1102 -44.51 -29.15 24.23
C GLY A 1102 -45.45 -29.57 23.09
N ASN A 1103 -44.97 -29.58 21.84
CA ASN A 1103 -45.72 -30.07 20.68
C ASN A 1103 -45.99 -31.60 20.72
N MET A 1104 -45.37 -32.36 21.62
CA MET A 1104 -45.67 -33.78 21.83
C MET A 1104 -46.85 -34.00 22.78
N SER A 1105 -47.68 -35.01 22.47
CA SER A 1105 -48.80 -35.41 23.34
C SER A 1105 -48.30 -35.92 24.70
N PRO A 1106 -49.08 -35.83 25.79
CA PRO A 1106 -48.65 -36.23 27.12
C PRO A 1106 -48.19 -37.71 27.24
N GLY A 1107 -48.72 -38.60 26.40
CA GLY A 1107 -48.25 -39.99 26.31
C GLY A 1107 -46.90 -40.14 25.59
N MET A 1108 -46.63 -39.30 24.58
CA MET A 1108 -45.31 -39.26 23.93
C MET A 1108 -44.25 -38.61 24.83
N ARG A 1109 -44.59 -37.53 25.56
CA ARG A 1109 -43.72 -36.97 26.61
C ARG A 1109 -43.43 -37.99 27.71
N GLY A 1110 -44.44 -38.77 28.08
CA GLY A 1110 -44.29 -39.91 28.99
C GLY A 1110 -43.31 -41.01 28.52
N SER A 1111 -43.13 -41.21 27.21
CA SER A 1111 -42.27 -42.29 26.71
C SER A 1111 -40.79 -42.14 27.06
N PHE A 1112 -40.34 -40.91 27.37
CA PHE A 1112 -38.97 -40.62 27.84
C PHE A 1112 -38.75 -41.04 29.31
N LYS A 1113 -39.80 -41.40 30.05
CA LYS A 1113 -39.74 -42.08 31.36
C LYS A 1113 -39.83 -43.60 31.28
N ASN A 1114 -39.94 -44.19 30.08
CA ASN A 1114 -39.89 -45.65 29.96
C ASN A 1114 -38.48 -46.17 30.35
N PRO A 1115 -38.37 -47.45 30.75
CA PRO A 1115 -37.09 -48.16 30.86
C PRO A 1115 -36.25 -48.09 29.56
N PRO A 1116 -34.92 -48.26 29.64
CA PRO A 1116 -34.03 -48.13 28.48
C PRO A 1116 -34.45 -49.01 27.28
N PRO A 1117 -34.57 -48.44 26.06
CA PRO A 1117 -35.11 -49.16 24.91
C PRO A 1117 -34.13 -50.22 24.40
N GLY A 1118 -34.53 -51.49 24.47
CA GLY A 1118 -33.72 -52.64 24.05
C GLY A 1118 -33.11 -53.44 25.21
N GLN A 1119 -33.28 -52.99 26.46
CA GLN A 1119 -32.89 -53.77 27.64
C GLN A 1119 -33.83 -54.98 27.85
N PRO A 1120 -33.33 -56.17 28.25
CA PRO A 1120 -34.18 -57.32 28.59
C PRO A 1120 -35.11 -57.02 29.76
N VAL A 1121 -36.35 -57.53 29.70
CA VAL A 1121 -37.41 -57.27 30.69
C VAL A 1121 -37.05 -57.78 32.10
N ASP A 1122 -36.18 -58.79 32.19
CA ASP A 1122 -35.76 -59.42 33.44
C ASP A 1122 -34.68 -58.63 34.21
N GLN A 1123 -34.17 -57.52 33.66
CA GLN A 1123 -33.16 -56.70 34.32
C GLN A 1123 -33.77 -55.56 35.16
N PRO A 1124 -33.25 -55.30 36.37
CA PRO A 1124 -33.70 -54.17 37.18
C PRO A 1124 -33.31 -52.83 36.54
N TYR A 1125 -34.23 -51.87 36.59
CA TYR A 1125 -34.04 -50.49 36.14
C TYR A 1125 -34.41 -49.50 37.27
N ASP A 1126 -34.06 -48.22 37.11
CA ASP A 1126 -34.28 -47.21 38.16
C ASP A 1126 -35.78 -46.98 38.49
N THR A 1127 -36.07 -46.82 39.77
CA THR A 1127 -37.45 -46.75 40.32
C THR A 1127 -38.24 -45.50 39.88
N ASN A 1128 -37.56 -44.50 39.32
CA ASN A 1128 -38.15 -43.30 38.72
C ASN A 1128 -38.71 -43.51 37.30
N LEU A 1129 -38.37 -44.63 36.63
CA LEU A 1129 -38.84 -44.96 35.28
C LEU A 1129 -40.10 -45.82 35.35
N LYS A 1130 -41.14 -45.51 34.56
CA LYS A 1130 -42.43 -46.22 34.55
C LYS A 1130 -43.04 -46.24 33.16
N THR A 1131 -43.32 -47.44 32.66
CA THR A 1131 -43.91 -47.66 31.34
C THR A 1131 -45.32 -47.04 31.24
N GLY A 1132 -45.49 -46.05 30.36
CA GLY A 1132 -46.81 -45.49 30.04
C GLY A 1132 -47.36 -44.43 31.00
N GLU A 1133 -46.53 -43.87 31.88
CA GLU A 1133 -46.88 -42.64 32.61
C GLU A 1133 -47.20 -41.50 31.63
N LYS A 1134 -48.12 -40.58 31.96
CA LYS A 1134 -48.46 -39.43 31.10
C LYS A 1134 -47.90 -38.14 31.70
N VAL A 1135 -47.01 -37.48 30.98
CA VAL A 1135 -46.36 -36.23 31.42
C VAL A 1135 -47.09 -35.04 30.80
N THR A 1136 -47.87 -34.33 31.62
CA THR A 1136 -48.64 -33.13 31.21
C THR A 1136 -47.86 -31.83 31.37
N THR A 1137 -46.94 -31.77 32.34
CA THR A 1137 -46.02 -30.64 32.55
C THR A 1137 -44.97 -30.52 31.43
N LEU A 1138 -44.34 -29.35 31.33
CA LEU A 1138 -43.27 -29.08 30.36
C LEU A 1138 -41.87 -29.30 30.97
N ASP A 1139 -41.72 -29.10 32.29
CA ASP A 1139 -40.44 -29.05 33.01
C ASP A 1139 -40.17 -30.31 33.86
N ASP A 1140 -40.51 -31.49 33.33
CA ASP A 1140 -40.18 -32.77 33.97
C ASP A 1140 -38.70 -33.14 33.70
N PRO A 1141 -37.83 -33.21 34.73
CA PRO A 1141 -36.38 -33.31 34.53
C PRO A 1141 -35.92 -34.67 33.98
N VAL A 1142 -36.63 -35.75 34.32
CA VAL A 1142 -36.33 -37.10 33.80
C VAL A 1142 -36.70 -37.18 32.31
N SER A 1143 -37.82 -36.55 31.92
CA SER A 1143 -38.25 -36.50 30.53
C SER A 1143 -37.36 -35.60 29.67
N ARG A 1144 -36.91 -34.44 30.18
CA ARG A 1144 -36.01 -33.53 29.45
C ARG A 1144 -34.60 -34.08 29.28
N SER A 1145 -33.98 -34.59 30.34
CA SER A 1145 -32.62 -35.14 30.28
C SER A 1145 -32.47 -36.27 29.24
N ASN A 1146 -33.53 -37.05 29.01
CA ASN A 1146 -33.58 -38.10 27.96
C ASN A 1146 -34.00 -37.59 26.57
N PHE A 1147 -34.62 -36.41 26.44
CA PHE A 1147 -35.18 -35.90 25.18
C PHE A 1147 -34.12 -35.25 24.28
N ARG A 1148 -34.08 -35.61 22.99
CA ARG A 1148 -33.23 -34.96 21.98
C ARG A 1148 -34.01 -34.67 20.70
N VAL A 1149 -33.69 -33.56 20.05
CA VAL A 1149 -34.13 -33.25 18.68
C VAL A 1149 -32.98 -33.52 17.73
N VAL A 1150 -33.26 -34.26 16.65
CA VAL A 1150 -32.31 -34.48 15.54
C VAL A 1150 -32.71 -33.54 14.41
N VAL A 1151 -31.74 -32.77 13.93
CA VAL A 1151 -31.84 -31.81 12.83
C VAL A 1151 -31.03 -32.37 11.66
N ILE A 1152 -31.67 -32.56 10.51
CA ILE A 1152 -30.99 -33.06 9.30
C ILE A 1152 -30.62 -31.86 8.43
N LYS A 1153 -29.35 -31.75 8.06
CA LYS A 1153 -28.80 -30.74 7.14
C LYS A 1153 -28.71 -31.33 5.73
N PRO A 1154 -29.65 -31.05 4.82
CA PRO A 1154 -29.65 -31.66 3.49
C PRO A 1154 -28.57 -31.04 2.59
N GLU A 1155 -27.81 -31.90 1.91
CA GLU A 1155 -26.90 -31.51 0.82
C GLU A 1155 -27.49 -31.84 -0.55
N LYS A 1156 -28.15 -33.00 -0.66
CA LYS A 1156 -28.72 -33.52 -1.90
C LYS A 1156 -30.14 -34.00 -1.64
N VAL A 1157 -31.10 -33.44 -2.37
CA VAL A 1157 -32.52 -33.81 -2.29
C VAL A 1157 -32.96 -34.33 -3.65
N GLU A 1158 -33.55 -35.51 -3.69
CA GLU A 1158 -34.05 -36.14 -4.91
C GLU A 1158 -35.56 -36.39 -4.76
N SER A 1159 -36.32 -36.00 -5.78
CA SER A 1159 -37.75 -36.28 -5.92
C SER A 1159 -37.97 -37.12 -7.16
N THR A 1160 -38.55 -38.31 -7.02
CA THR A 1160 -38.85 -39.21 -8.15
C THR A 1160 -40.35 -39.42 -8.22
N ASP A 1161 -40.96 -38.94 -9.30
CA ASP A 1161 -42.38 -39.15 -9.60
C ASP A 1161 -42.55 -40.49 -10.34
N LEU A 1162 -43.41 -41.35 -9.80
CA LEU A 1162 -43.73 -42.68 -10.32
C LEU A 1162 -45.22 -42.84 -10.66
N SER A 1163 -45.96 -41.74 -10.82
CA SER A 1163 -47.40 -41.74 -11.15
C SER A 1163 -47.70 -42.23 -12.57
N ASP A 1164 -46.85 -41.90 -13.55
CA ASP A 1164 -46.92 -42.34 -14.95
C ASP A 1164 -45.54 -42.93 -15.35
N PRO A 1165 -45.41 -44.27 -15.53
CA PRO A 1165 -44.15 -44.92 -15.92
C PRO A 1165 -43.54 -44.42 -17.24
N VAL A 1166 -44.31 -43.78 -18.13
CA VAL A 1166 -43.81 -43.22 -19.40
C VAL A 1166 -43.24 -41.81 -19.19
N LYS A 1167 -43.73 -41.08 -18.18
CA LYS A 1167 -43.33 -39.70 -17.86
C LYS A 1167 -42.49 -39.57 -16.59
N ALA A 1168 -42.20 -40.67 -15.89
CA ALA A 1168 -41.39 -40.68 -14.69
C ALA A 1168 -40.08 -39.90 -14.86
N ARG A 1169 -39.80 -39.00 -13.92
CA ARG A 1169 -38.63 -38.13 -13.88
C ARG A 1169 -38.13 -37.99 -12.45
N ARG A 1170 -36.83 -37.74 -12.32
CA ARG A 1170 -36.12 -37.56 -11.05
C ARG A 1170 -35.51 -36.18 -11.01
N GLN A 1171 -36.10 -35.31 -10.21
CA GLN A 1171 -35.57 -33.98 -9.93
C GLN A 1171 -34.49 -34.12 -8.87
N ARG A 1172 -33.24 -33.79 -9.21
CA ARG A 1172 -32.12 -33.73 -8.28
C ARG A 1172 -31.80 -32.28 -7.95
N TYR A 1173 -31.84 -31.96 -6.67
CA TYR A 1173 -31.40 -30.68 -6.11
C TYR A 1173 -30.09 -30.92 -5.34
N THR A 1174 -29.05 -30.14 -5.62
CA THR A 1174 -27.77 -30.22 -4.90
C THR A 1174 -27.39 -28.83 -4.38
N TYR A 1175 -27.17 -28.73 -3.07
CA TYR A 1175 -26.70 -27.51 -2.43
C TYR A 1175 -25.21 -27.31 -2.70
N ASP A 1176 -24.85 -26.16 -3.23
CA ASP A 1176 -23.46 -25.75 -3.42
C ASP A 1176 -22.97 -24.99 -2.17
N LYS A 1177 -21.92 -25.53 -1.52
CA LYS A 1177 -21.31 -24.94 -0.32
C LYS A 1177 -20.61 -23.62 -0.60
N SER A 1178 -20.20 -23.34 -1.84
CA SER A 1178 -19.48 -22.12 -2.22
C SER A 1178 -20.42 -20.95 -2.52
N THR A 1179 -21.50 -21.17 -3.30
CA THR A 1179 -22.44 -20.08 -3.68
C THR A 1179 -23.67 -19.94 -2.77
N GLY A 1180 -23.91 -20.88 -1.84
CA GLY A 1180 -25.07 -20.86 -0.95
C GLY A 1180 -26.41 -21.12 -1.64
N LYS A 1181 -26.39 -21.72 -2.83
CA LYS A 1181 -27.56 -21.91 -3.71
C LYS A 1181 -27.86 -23.39 -3.96
N TRP A 1182 -29.12 -23.68 -4.24
CA TRP A 1182 -29.56 -24.98 -4.74
C TRP A 1182 -29.44 -25.02 -6.26
N SER A 1183 -28.52 -25.84 -6.78
CA SER A 1183 -28.56 -26.29 -8.17
C SER A 1183 -29.72 -27.29 -8.37
N HIS A 1184 -30.35 -27.26 -9.54
CA HIS A 1184 -31.42 -28.18 -9.93
C HIS A 1184 -31.08 -28.83 -11.28
N VAL A 1185 -31.22 -30.15 -11.35
CA VAL A 1185 -31.01 -30.95 -12.56
C VAL A 1185 -32.13 -31.99 -12.67
N GLU A 1186 -32.81 -32.02 -13.82
CA GLU A 1186 -33.72 -33.11 -14.15
C GLU A 1186 -32.96 -34.32 -14.68
N THR A 1187 -33.30 -35.51 -14.18
CA THR A 1187 -32.68 -36.79 -14.53
C THR A 1187 -33.72 -37.86 -14.80
N TRP A 1188 -33.32 -38.94 -15.48
CA TRP A 1188 -34.13 -40.16 -15.59
C TRP A 1188 -34.23 -40.86 -14.21
N PRO A 1189 -35.34 -41.57 -13.93
CA PRO A 1189 -35.64 -42.14 -12.61
C PRO A 1189 -34.58 -43.13 -12.07
#